data_AF-A0A1X0R5X0-F1
#
_entry.id   AF-A0A1X0R5X0-F1
#
_cell.length_a   1.000
_cell.length_b   1.000
_cell.length_c   1.000
_cell.angle_alpha   90.00
_cell.angle_beta   90.00
_cell.angle_gamma   90.00
#
_symmetry.space_group_name_H-M   'P 1'
#
loop_
_entity.id
_entity.type
_entity.pdbx_description
1 polymer ?
#
loop_
_entity_poly.entity_id
_entity_poly.type
_entity_poly.pdbx_seq_one_letter_code
_entity_poly.pdbx_strand_id
1 'polypeptide(L)'
;MYGKGSFPNDSSSSNNRIEPNFFHTSATQHNTPNKKDNSQDHAETPYWQSPPPYSEHANYPPAISDTDNHAPSAPPLELAQGDVIPPYPPQPQVYPPLNYDNNNPHSPTTGYPTYGSFPQPPYHNTPDVLQPASMPSWPWVAPPRLAESSPPPVEDESVKINTPCCERICKMFWYFITAMVFFVTLSEILGGSTRSVRCDDGINWPKLPKRFDYESILRITVDEGSLTSGKIILKNPTKDTPPGTVLLTGSVSSRIANEVSIVLDQKPGESHLKIRVPRQGLYRPCVSLEAVVYVADETELIQVEVQNSNIHVESEGLDTSILQLSTSNAPIDLDCAWSGKDLKLRTTNGHIRISRPLKAENSVMLVSSNGGIHMDQNIHADQLIAIATTNGPIKLNQIQSDKVLLHTSNGPVSINEAQIGHSLNVTTTNDELKFRLLAGTSNPVINGMTTNGRIIANMPTDFEGQFHLMTGVSQLITISDQYERSVIKRIGKGFVIGERFNGINERPANPGSVKLQTTNDNRGSETIDNRTVKDDIIPVTMPDPFELHKPDSTEKFITYLPHSGFHNQRISLENAFLLASYLNRTLLLPPVYLASPAFPWLRFDKMYERILLQTKNGIEYCGQLREGEPLPPECLNYAHWTSVPWTFFYDFEGISKKIRVIFRNDMSLEWIRDELSSDIYFIKDNSPFDYRIYDLPESQTPLQRFVHRLELDALEAIQAKVIHFGSLFGSYRVLAQSEEHKDLLTWVRRNMVFQNPVLLQTASRIVNQLGGVKQFVGIHLRVGDGLFKVRASIHVDDIYHQLVNEYTDLTVDEVAQYDNRHDDDRKEDTNYEVKQLRDTPVLEAVQQPIQVTHPPDTILQARLGTSTKHHLKCQSSDGRNNQFAKTAIYIATDCPNPREHPLLQKIFKTFPCVFVLSDFKSDLKELTKIKVVEDNVHLESYLIPMIDAIIAAQGFDFYGTNSSTFSTYIERQLHPMYTNEPIKLFDAPSL
;
A
#
# COMPACT_ATOMS: atom_id res chain seq x y z
N MET A 1 2.73 28.56 -76.62
CA MET A 1 3.41 29.53 -75.73
C MET A 1 2.74 29.45 -74.37
N TYR A 2 3.38 29.27 -73.22
CA TYR A 2 4.72 28.74 -72.83
C TYR A 2 4.59 28.20 -71.39
N GLY A 3 5.47 27.37 -70.81
CA GLY A 3 6.68 26.72 -71.33
C GLY A 3 6.68 25.22 -70.94
N LYS A 4 7.86 24.64 -70.60
CA LYS A 4 8.01 23.25 -70.08
C LYS A 4 9.45 22.99 -69.57
N GLY A 5 9.62 22.02 -68.66
CA GLY A 5 10.93 21.46 -68.23
C GLY A 5 11.33 21.78 -66.77
N SER A 6 12.34 21.10 -66.18
CA SER A 6 13.03 19.86 -66.61
C SER A 6 13.91 19.22 -65.52
N PHE A 7 14.12 17.90 -65.66
CA PHE A 7 15.38 17.12 -65.58
C PHE A 7 16.73 17.88 -65.75
N PRO A 8 17.94 17.28 -65.50
CA PRO A 8 18.30 15.94 -64.93
C PRO A 8 19.58 15.82 -64.01
N ASN A 9 19.75 14.63 -63.40
CA ASN A 9 20.91 13.69 -63.27
C ASN A 9 22.43 14.02 -63.03
N ASP A 10 23.06 13.09 -62.27
CA ASP A 10 24.30 12.28 -62.50
C ASP A 10 25.78 12.74 -62.40
N SER A 11 26.56 11.90 -61.67
CA SER A 11 27.84 11.21 -62.03
C SER A 11 29.27 11.72 -61.67
N SER A 12 30.06 10.73 -61.19
CA SER A 12 31.50 10.42 -61.43
C SER A 12 32.69 11.30 -60.92
N SER A 13 33.35 10.79 -59.86
CA SER A 13 34.83 10.62 -59.67
C SER A 13 35.83 11.77 -59.97
N SER A 14 36.73 12.22 -59.08
CA SER A 14 37.83 11.43 -58.48
C SER A 14 38.84 12.28 -57.63
N ASN A 15 39.56 11.62 -56.70
CA ASN A 15 40.93 11.86 -56.17
C ASN A 15 41.37 13.15 -55.41
N ASN A 16 42.03 12.91 -54.25
CA ASN A 16 43.06 13.66 -53.49
C ASN A 16 43.35 15.15 -53.78
N ARG A 17 43.27 16.02 -52.74
CA ARG A 17 44.34 17.03 -52.42
C ARG A 17 44.24 17.70 -51.03
N ILE A 18 45.19 18.61 -50.81
CA ILE A 18 45.65 19.36 -49.61
C ILE A 18 44.64 20.40 -49.05
N GLU A 19 44.70 20.66 -47.72
CA GLU A 19 44.38 21.84 -46.84
C GLU A 19 43.63 23.12 -47.39
N PRO A 20 43.16 24.08 -46.54
CA PRO A 20 42.49 24.06 -45.20
C PRO A 20 41.29 25.09 -45.08
N ASN A 21 40.88 25.46 -43.84
CA ASN A 21 40.15 26.69 -43.36
C ASN A 21 38.60 26.76 -43.12
N PHE A 22 38.25 27.23 -41.90
CA PHE A 22 37.23 28.20 -41.41
C PHE A 22 35.72 28.32 -41.85
N PHE A 23 34.86 28.48 -40.81
CA PHE A 23 33.70 29.41 -40.60
C PHE A 23 32.25 29.21 -41.16
N HIS A 24 31.28 29.39 -40.23
CA HIS A 24 29.98 30.16 -40.28
C HIS A 24 28.64 29.70 -40.95
N THR A 25 27.67 29.31 -40.09
CA THR A 25 26.25 29.80 -39.90
C THR A 25 25.10 29.78 -40.95
N SER A 26 23.91 29.31 -40.48
CA SER A 26 22.57 29.99 -40.45
C SER A 26 21.38 29.69 -41.43
N ALA A 27 20.19 29.47 -40.80
CA ALA A 27 18.87 30.16 -40.99
C ALA A 27 17.68 29.64 -41.87
N THR A 28 16.46 29.60 -41.26
CA THR A 28 15.08 29.96 -41.78
C THR A 28 14.38 29.06 -42.84
N GLN A 29 13.02 28.99 -43.08
CA GLN A 29 11.78 29.56 -42.45
C GLN A 29 10.42 28.87 -42.89
N HIS A 30 9.38 28.88 -42.02
CA HIS A 30 7.91 29.11 -42.20
C HIS A 30 6.91 28.41 -43.20
N ASN A 31 5.68 28.12 -42.68
CA ASN A 31 4.28 28.28 -43.24
C ASN A 31 3.37 27.08 -43.74
N THR A 32 2.05 27.36 -43.89
CA THR A 32 0.82 26.48 -43.93
C THR A 32 -0.25 27.04 -44.94
N PRO A 33 -1.63 26.88 -44.95
CA PRO A 33 -2.68 26.11 -44.17
C PRO A 33 -3.95 25.55 -44.95
N ASN A 34 -5.05 25.20 -44.23
CA ASN A 34 -6.54 25.34 -44.52
C ASN A 34 -7.48 24.26 -45.19
N LYS A 35 -8.45 23.72 -44.38
CA LYS A 35 -9.96 23.94 -44.36
C LYS A 35 -11.00 23.21 -45.30
N LYS A 36 -12.24 23.00 -44.75
CA LYS A 36 -13.63 22.74 -45.34
C LYS A 36 -14.09 21.29 -45.70
N ASP A 37 -15.39 20.91 -45.83
CA ASP A 37 -16.72 21.25 -45.19
C ASP A 37 -17.87 20.31 -45.73
N ASN A 38 -18.97 20.06 -44.97
CA ASN A 38 -20.36 19.66 -45.38
C ASN A 38 -20.64 18.26 -46.07
N SER A 39 -21.85 17.65 -46.14
CA SER A 39 -23.18 17.74 -45.42
C SER A 39 -24.24 16.70 -45.92
N GLN A 40 -25.17 16.21 -45.04
CA GLN A 40 -26.56 15.68 -45.32
C GLN A 40 -26.73 14.37 -46.17
N ASP A 41 -27.83 13.57 -46.14
CA ASP A 41 -29.09 13.50 -45.33
C ASP A 41 -29.80 12.10 -45.42
N HIS A 42 -30.71 11.77 -44.47
CA HIS A 42 -31.93 10.89 -44.54
C HIS A 42 -31.86 9.40 -45.05
N ALA A 43 -32.71 8.42 -44.66
CA ALA A 43 -33.73 8.24 -43.60
C ALA A 43 -34.18 6.74 -43.45
N GLU A 44 -35.18 6.48 -42.59
CA GLU A 44 -36.03 5.27 -42.40
C GLU A 44 -35.56 4.10 -41.47
N THR A 45 -36.56 3.47 -40.83
CA THR A 45 -36.48 2.45 -39.75
C THR A 45 -37.64 1.46 -39.84
N PRO A 46 -37.49 0.20 -39.38
CA PRO A 46 -38.47 -0.33 -38.40
C PRO A 46 -37.85 -1.20 -37.29
N TYR A 47 -38.68 -1.55 -36.29
CA TYR A 47 -38.28 -2.19 -35.02
C TYR A 47 -38.65 -3.69 -34.92
N TRP A 48 -37.90 -4.42 -34.07
CA TRP A 48 -38.25 -5.61 -33.26
C TRP A 48 -39.11 -6.75 -33.84
N GLN A 49 -38.61 -7.99 -33.65
CA GLN A 49 -39.31 -8.99 -32.81
C GLN A 49 -38.40 -10.17 -32.40
N SER A 50 -38.65 -10.73 -31.21
CA SER A 50 -38.11 -12.01 -30.73
C SER A 50 -39.16 -13.12 -30.89
N PRO A 51 -38.82 -14.29 -31.45
CA PRO A 51 -39.63 -15.51 -31.30
C PRO A 51 -38.79 -16.82 -31.17
N PRO A 52 -39.39 -18.01 -30.97
CA PRO A 52 -40.40 -18.40 -29.97
C PRO A 52 -40.10 -19.81 -29.33
N PRO A 53 -41.01 -20.43 -28.54
CA PRO A 53 -40.77 -21.69 -27.80
C PRO A 53 -41.75 -22.87 -28.10
N TYR A 54 -41.75 -23.90 -27.22
CA TYR A 54 -42.79 -24.93 -26.92
C TYR A 54 -42.94 -26.25 -27.73
N SER A 55 -43.07 -27.36 -26.97
CA SER A 55 -44.23 -28.30 -26.88
C SER A 55 -43.98 -29.31 -25.72
N GLU A 56 -44.91 -30.09 -25.12
CA GLU A 56 -46.39 -30.19 -25.21
C GLU A 56 -47.04 -30.71 -23.88
N HIS A 57 -48.28 -31.23 -23.90
CA HIS A 57 -49.25 -31.20 -22.78
C HIS A 57 -49.46 -32.47 -21.90
N ALA A 58 -49.80 -32.22 -20.62
CA ALA A 58 -50.58 -33.06 -19.67
C ALA A 58 -50.96 -32.21 -18.41
N ASN A 59 -52.00 -32.47 -17.58
CA ASN A 59 -53.33 -33.10 -17.76
C ASN A 59 -54.28 -32.67 -16.59
N TYR A 60 -55.56 -33.11 -16.56
CA TYR A 60 -56.63 -32.76 -15.59
C TYR A 60 -57.63 -33.95 -15.40
N PRO A 61 -58.65 -33.94 -14.48
CA PRO A 61 -58.92 -33.22 -13.21
C PRO A 61 -59.30 -34.26 -12.08
N PRO A 62 -60.29 -34.13 -11.14
CA PRO A 62 -60.95 -32.99 -10.44
C PRO A 62 -61.15 -33.12 -8.88
N ALA A 63 -61.32 -31.96 -8.19
CA ALA A 63 -62.29 -31.65 -7.09
C ALA A 63 -62.25 -32.32 -5.66
N ILE A 64 -63.07 -31.74 -4.76
CA ILE A 64 -63.51 -32.17 -3.39
C ILE A 64 -62.49 -31.93 -2.24
N SER A 65 -62.90 -31.73 -0.97
CA SER A 65 -63.58 -30.57 -0.31
C SER A 65 -63.61 -30.77 1.23
N ASP A 66 -63.85 -29.69 2.00
CA ASP A 66 -64.29 -29.66 3.43
C ASP A 66 -63.33 -30.25 4.50
N THR A 67 -63.48 -30.06 5.83
CA THR A 67 -64.52 -29.45 6.69
C THR A 67 -63.97 -28.56 7.84
N ASP A 68 -64.87 -27.75 8.41
CA ASP A 68 -64.73 -26.85 9.58
C ASP A 68 -64.32 -27.48 10.93
N ASN A 69 -63.98 -26.60 11.89
CA ASN A 69 -64.60 -26.41 13.25
C ASN A 69 -63.58 -25.82 14.26
N HIS A 70 -63.90 -24.97 15.25
CA HIS A 70 -65.16 -24.36 15.74
C HIS A 70 -64.86 -23.01 16.47
N ALA A 71 -65.91 -22.22 16.79
CA ALA A 71 -65.86 -20.99 17.62
C ALA A 71 -66.22 -21.32 19.12
N PRO A 72 -66.70 -20.43 20.05
CA PRO A 72 -67.12 -19.00 19.97
C PRO A 72 -66.80 -18.07 21.19
N SER A 73 -67.30 -16.81 21.16
CA SER A 73 -67.87 -15.99 22.29
C SER A 73 -67.27 -14.58 22.57
N ALA A 74 -68.14 -13.64 22.99
CA ALA A 74 -67.89 -12.27 23.52
C ALA A 74 -69.24 -11.70 24.09
N PRO A 75 -69.36 -10.48 24.68
CA PRO A 75 -68.44 -9.54 25.36
C PRO A 75 -68.84 -9.32 26.87
N PRO A 76 -68.45 -8.24 27.61
CA PRO A 76 -69.13 -6.91 27.58
C PRO A 76 -68.21 -5.67 27.86
N LEU A 77 -68.80 -4.51 28.23
CA LEU A 77 -68.17 -3.17 28.36
C LEU A 77 -68.17 -2.60 29.81
N GLU A 78 -67.38 -1.54 30.08
CA GLU A 78 -67.82 -0.31 30.79
C GLU A 78 -66.88 0.91 30.49
N LEU A 79 -67.09 2.13 31.04
CA LEU A 79 -66.52 3.39 30.50
C LEU A 79 -66.37 4.57 31.51
N ALA A 80 -65.16 5.14 31.68
CA ALA A 80 -64.86 6.50 32.20
C ALA A 80 -63.48 6.99 31.68
N GLN A 81 -63.23 8.17 31.10
CA GLN A 81 -63.54 9.61 31.41
C GLN A 81 -62.63 10.22 32.50
N GLY A 82 -62.04 11.43 32.34
CA GLY A 82 -62.13 12.41 31.24
C GLY A 82 -61.11 13.58 31.34
N ASP A 83 -61.32 14.66 30.56
CA ASP A 83 -60.35 15.74 30.25
C ASP A 83 -60.20 16.89 31.29
N VAL A 84 -59.01 17.50 31.41
CA VAL A 84 -58.80 18.90 31.91
C VAL A 84 -57.53 19.56 31.28
N ILE A 85 -57.64 20.84 30.89
CA ILE A 85 -56.60 21.77 30.35
C ILE A 85 -57.05 23.21 30.76
N PRO A 86 -56.22 24.30 30.95
CA PRO A 86 -54.75 24.54 30.90
C PRO A 86 -54.22 24.96 32.33
N PRO A 87 -53.32 25.96 32.63
CA PRO A 87 -52.32 26.74 31.85
C PRO A 87 -50.91 26.97 32.48
N TYR A 88 -50.03 27.63 31.69
CA TYR A 88 -48.79 28.36 32.06
C TYR A 88 -49.09 29.72 32.77
N PRO A 89 -48.10 30.54 33.22
CA PRO A 89 -46.85 30.31 33.98
C PRO A 89 -46.77 31.27 35.22
N PRO A 90 -45.61 31.56 35.90
CA PRO A 90 -44.63 32.55 35.39
C PRO A 90 -43.13 32.40 35.85
N GLN A 91 -42.22 33.14 35.18
CA GLN A 91 -40.91 33.62 35.69
C GLN A 91 -41.07 35.11 36.15
N PRO A 92 -40.09 35.85 36.77
CA PRO A 92 -38.62 35.66 36.90
C PRO A 92 -38.10 35.78 38.37
N GLN A 93 -36.80 35.85 38.73
CA GLN A 93 -35.85 37.00 38.65
C GLN A 93 -34.41 36.58 39.09
N VAL A 94 -33.34 36.96 38.37
CA VAL A 94 -32.38 38.10 38.55
C VAL A 94 -31.23 37.89 39.59
N TYR A 95 -30.00 38.07 39.07
CA TYR A 95 -28.63 38.10 39.63
C TYR A 95 -28.30 39.33 40.55
N PRO A 96 -27.05 39.57 41.07
CA PRO A 96 -25.87 38.75 41.46
C PRO A 96 -25.38 39.20 42.90
N PRO A 97 -24.09 39.43 43.31
CA PRO A 97 -22.72 39.03 42.86
C PRO A 97 -21.66 38.66 43.96
N LEU A 98 -20.38 38.41 43.56
CA LEU A 98 -19.10 38.50 44.33
C LEU A 98 -18.83 37.41 45.43
N ASN A 99 -17.59 36.97 45.78
CA ASN A 99 -16.24 37.10 45.17
C ASN A 99 -15.22 36.07 45.76
N TYR A 100 -14.12 35.78 45.02
CA TYR A 100 -12.78 35.23 45.46
C TYR A 100 -12.73 33.87 46.24
N ASP A 101 -11.63 33.09 46.26
CA ASP A 101 -10.27 33.23 45.67
C ASP A 101 -9.67 31.87 45.18
N ASN A 102 -8.42 31.90 44.69
CA ASN A 102 -7.72 30.90 43.85
C ASN A 102 -7.22 29.60 44.52
N ASN A 103 -7.09 28.51 43.72
CA ASN A 103 -5.80 27.85 43.37
C ASN A 103 -5.93 26.58 42.46
N ASN A 104 -5.25 26.61 41.30
CA ASN A 104 -4.54 25.56 40.50
C ASN A 104 -4.80 24.02 40.67
N PRO A 105 -4.42 23.15 39.68
CA PRO A 105 -4.29 23.30 38.22
C PRO A 105 -4.87 22.10 37.38
N HIS A 106 -4.59 22.09 36.06
CA HIS A 106 -4.65 20.98 35.09
C HIS A 106 -6.01 20.56 34.47
N SER A 107 -6.10 20.74 33.15
CA SER A 107 -6.87 19.91 32.21
C SER A 107 -6.35 20.13 30.77
N PRO A 108 -5.99 19.08 30.00
CA PRO A 108 -5.79 19.16 28.57
C PRO A 108 -7.03 18.62 27.82
N THR A 109 -7.78 19.50 27.17
CA THR A 109 -8.87 19.11 26.25
C THR A 109 -8.30 18.90 24.84
N THR A 110 -8.65 17.78 24.20
CA THR A 110 -8.34 17.53 22.78
C THR A 110 -9.62 17.20 22.01
N GLY A 111 -10.31 18.23 21.53
CA GLY A 111 -11.37 18.09 20.53
C GLY A 111 -10.80 18.28 19.13
N TYR A 112 -11.06 17.33 18.22
CA TYR A 112 -10.83 17.52 16.78
C TYR A 112 -12.15 17.86 16.07
N PRO A 113 -12.14 18.66 14.99
CA PRO A 113 -13.38 19.17 14.39
C PRO A 113 -14.05 18.15 13.46
N THR A 114 -15.37 18.03 13.55
CA THR A 114 -16.21 17.41 12.53
C THR A 114 -16.33 18.32 11.31
N TYR A 115 -16.31 17.75 10.09
CA TYR A 115 -16.66 18.46 8.87
C TYR A 115 -18.09 18.12 8.45
N GLY A 116 -18.99 19.11 8.54
CA GLY A 116 -20.40 18.94 8.21
C GLY A 116 -20.67 18.90 6.71
N SER A 117 -21.66 18.10 6.31
CA SER A 117 -22.29 18.13 5.00
C SER A 117 -23.41 19.18 4.94
N PHE A 118 -23.65 19.75 3.76
CA PHE A 118 -24.67 20.78 3.51
C PHE A 118 -25.58 20.39 2.31
N PRO A 119 -26.78 20.98 2.16
CA PRO A 119 -27.97 20.18 1.88
C PRO A 119 -28.61 20.43 0.50
N GLN A 120 -29.66 19.65 0.18
CA GLN A 120 -30.67 19.97 -0.83
C GLN A 120 -32.10 19.71 -0.31
N PRO A 121 -33.15 20.35 -0.87
CA PRO A 121 -34.50 20.38 -0.30
C PRO A 121 -35.41 19.19 -0.69
N PRO A 122 -36.60 19.05 -0.09
CA PRO A 122 -37.43 17.84 -0.19
C PRO A 122 -38.38 17.82 -1.40
N TYR A 123 -38.78 16.61 -1.81
CA TYR A 123 -39.97 16.36 -2.65
C TYR A 123 -40.78 15.17 -2.13
N HIS A 124 -42.09 15.15 -2.46
CA HIS A 124 -43.11 14.32 -1.82
C HIS A 124 -43.28 12.92 -2.44
N ASN A 125 -43.84 12.01 -1.62
CA ASN A 125 -44.45 10.75 -2.08
C ASN A 125 -45.72 11.01 -2.90
N THR A 126 -45.89 10.31 -4.04
CA THR A 126 -47.08 9.48 -4.39
C THR A 126 -46.82 8.68 -5.68
N PRO A 127 -47.44 7.51 -5.88
CA PRO A 127 -47.31 6.69 -7.09
C PRO A 127 -48.38 7.00 -8.16
N ASP A 128 -48.11 6.70 -9.44
CA ASP A 128 -48.87 5.66 -10.18
C ASP A 128 -48.48 5.47 -11.68
N VAL A 129 -48.34 4.19 -12.07
CA VAL A 129 -48.93 3.53 -13.27
C VAL A 129 -48.80 4.20 -14.67
N LEU A 130 -47.75 3.85 -15.45
CA LEU A 130 -47.84 3.12 -16.76
C LEU A 130 -46.49 2.94 -17.50
N GLN A 131 -46.42 1.88 -18.33
CA GLN A 131 -45.32 1.45 -19.22
C GLN A 131 -45.67 1.71 -20.72
N PRO A 132 -44.84 1.39 -21.76
CA PRO A 132 -43.54 0.69 -21.80
C PRO A 132 -42.39 1.34 -22.62
N ALA A 133 -41.24 0.66 -22.59
CA ALA A 133 -39.92 0.97 -23.18
C ALA A 133 -39.79 0.91 -24.73
N SER A 134 -38.64 1.37 -25.26
CA SER A 134 -37.79 0.58 -26.19
C SER A 134 -36.41 1.21 -26.50
N MET A 135 -35.48 0.32 -26.92
CA MET A 135 -34.12 0.51 -27.49
C MET A 135 -33.88 -0.71 -28.43
N PRO A 136 -32.69 -1.10 -28.99
CA PRO A 136 -31.33 -0.52 -28.92
C PRO A 136 -30.49 -0.60 -30.24
N SER A 137 -29.19 -0.30 -30.13
CA SER A 137 -28.05 -0.97 -30.83
C SER A 137 -27.74 -0.70 -32.33
N TRP A 138 -26.46 -0.95 -32.68
CA TRP A 138 -25.89 -0.95 -34.04
C TRP A 138 -25.60 -2.39 -34.52
N PRO A 139 -25.73 -2.68 -35.83
CA PRO A 139 -25.20 -3.87 -36.53
C PRO A 139 -24.06 -3.52 -37.52
N TRP A 140 -23.25 -4.42 -38.11
CA TRP A 140 -22.79 -5.80 -37.81
C TRP A 140 -21.54 -6.09 -38.69
N VAL A 141 -20.80 -7.18 -38.43
CA VAL A 141 -19.77 -7.75 -39.33
C VAL A 141 -20.37 -8.91 -40.15
N ALA A 142 -19.85 -9.17 -41.36
CA ALA A 142 -20.39 -10.16 -42.30
C ALA A 142 -19.98 -11.64 -42.00
N PRO A 143 -20.80 -12.65 -42.42
CA PRO A 143 -20.65 -14.06 -42.02
C PRO A 143 -20.02 -15.01 -43.06
N PRO A 144 -19.66 -16.27 -42.67
CA PRO A 144 -19.18 -17.33 -43.58
C PRO A 144 -20.32 -18.18 -44.22
N ARG A 145 -19.94 -19.13 -45.09
CA ARG A 145 -20.84 -20.15 -45.69
C ARG A 145 -20.19 -21.55 -45.75
N LEU A 146 -21.03 -22.59 -45.81
CA LEU A 146 -20.68 -24.00 -46.05
C LEU A 146 -20.89 -24.40 -47.53
N ALA A 147 -20.52 -25.63 -47.90
CA ALA A 147 -20.29 -26.09 -49.29
C ALA A 147 -21.20 -27.25 -49.73
N GLU A 148 -21.21 -27.57 -51.05
CA GLU A 148 -21.09 -28.97 -51.56
C GLU A 148 -20.96 -29.12 -53.10
N SER A 149 -20.40 -30.26 -53.52
CA SER A 149 -20.53 -30.98 -54.81
C SER A 149 -19.72 -30.63 -56.09
N SER A 150 -18.84 -31.58 -56.45
CA SER A 150 -18.55 -32.13 -57.81
C SER A 150 -17.57 -31.44 -58.81
N PRO A 151 -16.91 -32.22 -59.75
CA PRO A 151 -15.60 -31.86 -60.35
C PRO A 151 -15.54 -32.02 -61.91
N PRO A 152 -14.34 -32.12 -62.56
CA PRO A 152 -13.34 -31.08 -62.87
C PRO A 152 -13.22 -30.80 -64.41
N PRO A 153 -12.38 -29.85 -64.89
CA PRO A 153 -11.08 -30.28 -65.46
C PRO A 153 -9.89 -29.26 -65.45
N VAL A 154 -8.66 -29.80 -65.39
CA VAL A 154 -7.41 -29.50 -66.16
C VAL A 154 -6.87 -28.05 -66.33
N GLU A 155 -5.55 -27.90 -66.10
CA GLU A 155 -4.61 -26.79 -66.49
C GLU A 155 -4.83 -25.39 -65.84
N ASP A 156 -3.82 -24.53 -65.62
CA ASP A 156 -2.36 -24.58 -65.90
C ASP A 156 -1.54 -23.87 -64.78
N GLU A 157 -0.21 -23.98 -64.78
CA GLU A 157 0.70 -23.31 -63.84
C GLU A 157 0.79 -21.78 -64.03
N SER A 158 0.78 -21.00 -62.95
CA SER A 158 1.55 -19.73 -62.91
C SER A 158 1.87 -19.26 -61.48
N VAL A 159 3.16 -19.22 -61.15
CA VAL A 159 3.64 -18.66 -59.88
C VAL A 159 3.59 -17.12 -59.94
N LYS A 160 2.78 -16.49 -59.08
CA LYS A 160 2.82 -15.04 -58.83
C LYS A 160 3.27 -14.74 -57.41
N ILE A 161 4.52 -14.28 -57.31
CA ILE A 161 5.05 -13.65 -56.09
C ILE A 161 4.29 -12.34 -55.88
N ASN A 162 3.62 -12.19 -54.73
CA ASN A 162 2.97 -10.95 -54.30
C ASN A 162 3.52 -10.55 -52.94
N THR A 163 3.91 -9.28 -52.79
CA THR A 163 4.72 -8.76 -51.67
C THR A 163 3.87 -7.97 -50.65
N PRO A 164 3.51 -8.56 -49.48
CA PRO A 164 2.71 -7.86 -48.46
C PRO A 164 3.56 -7.03 -47.47
N CYS A 165 4.88 -7.17 -47.50
CA CYS A 165 5.78 -6.63 -46.48
C CYS A 165 5.79 -5.08 -46.47
N CYS A 166 5.92 -4.46 -47.65
CA CYS A 166 6.02 -3.00 -47.76
C CYS A 166 4.75 -2.28 -47.27
N GLU A 167 3.56 -2.82 -47.56
CA GLU A 167 2.30 -2.22 -47.11
C GLU A 167 2.12 -2.33 -45.59
N ARG A 168 2.48 -3.48 -44.98
CA ARG A 168 2.49 -3.63 -43.51
C ARG A 168 3.49 -2.68 -42.85
N ILE A 169 4.70 -2.53 -43.41
CA ILE A 169 5.71 -1.61 -42.89
C ILE A 169 5.23 -0.15 -43.00
N CYS A 170 4.63 0.26 -44.13
CA CYS A 170 4.09 1.60 -44.29
C CYS A 170 2.93 1.88 -43.31
N LYS A 171 2.06 0.89 -43.06
CA LYS A 171 0.99 1.00 -42.05
C LYS A 171 1.54 1.07 -40.63
N MET A 172 2.54 0.25 -40.28
CA MET A 172 3.23 0.31 -38.98
C MET A 172 3.95 1.65 -38.77
N PHE A 173 4.59 2.19 -39.80
CA PHE A 173 5.23 3.50 -39.77
C PHE A 173 4.22 4.64 -39.61
N TRP A 174 3.06 4.55 -40.27
CA TRP A 174 1.96 5.49 -40.05
C TRP A 174 1.35 5.38 -38.66
N TYR A 175 1.15 4.18 -38.11
CA TYR A 175 0.71 4.00 -36.72
C TYR A 175 1.75 4.49 -35.72
N PHE A 176 3.04 4.33 -36.01
CA PHE A 176 4.12 4.89 -35.18
C PHE A 176 4.12 6.42 -35.24
N ILE A 177 3.91 7.02 -36.40
CA ILE A 177 3.79 8.49 -36.53
C ILE A 177 2.52 9.02 -35.87
N THR A 178 1.35 8.39 -36.01
CA THR A 178 0.14 8.84 -35.32
C THR A 178 0.22 8.60 -33.82
N ALA A 179 0.85 7.52 -33.35
CA ALA A 179 1.16 7.32 -31.95
C ALA A 179 2.17 8.35 -31.43
N MET A 180 3.22 8.68 -32.20
CA MET A 180 4.20 9.71 -31.80
C MET A 180 3.56 11.10 -31.79
N VAL A 181 2.75 11.47 -32.77
CA VAL A 181 2.00 12.75 -32.78
C VAL A 181 0.97 12.77 -31.65
N PHE A 182 0.30 11.65 -31.35
CA PHE A 182 -0.57 11.53 -30.19
C PHE A 182 0.22 11.70 -28.89
N PHE A 183 1.35 11.04 -28.69
CA PHE A 183 2.18 11.19 -27.49
C PHE A 183 2.88 12.56 -27.40
N VAL A 184 3.21 13.22 -28.51
CA VAL A 184 3.74 14.59 -28.53
C VAL A 184 2.65 15.60 -28.18
N THR A 185 1.48 15.53 -28.81
CA THR A 185 0.35 16.42 -28.44
C THR A 185 -0.14 16.12 -27.02
N LEU A 186 -0.17 14.86 -26.59
CA LEU A 186 -0.45 14.47 -25.21
C LEU A 186 0.66 14.93 -24.25
N SER A 187 1.92 15.06 -24.68
CA SER A 187 3.00 15.66 -23.88
C SER A 187 3.01 17.19 -23.91
N GLU A 188 2.36 17.84 -24.87
CA GLU A 188 2.04 19.28 -24.79
C GLU A 188 0.78 19.57 -23.94
N ILE A 189 -0.10 18.57 -23.77
CA ILE A 189 -1.34 18.66 -22.98
C ILE A 189 -1.13 18.22 -21.51
N LEU A 190 -0.30 17.20 -21.26
CA LEU A 190 0.01 16.67 -19.93
C LEU A 190 1.40 17.09 -19.42
N GLY A 191 2.39 17.20 -20.30
CA GLY A 191 3.65 17.85 -19.97
C GLY A 191 3.42 19.36 -19.94
N GLY A 192 3.66 19.96 -18.78
CA GLY A 192 3.36 21.37 -18.56
C GLY A 192 4.22 22.27 -19.44
N SER A 193 3.65 22.76 -20.54
CA SER A 193 4.19 23.93 -21.25
C SER A 193 4.42 25.04 -20.23
N THR A 194 5.65 25.57 -20.15
CA THR A 194 6.05 26.57 -19.15
C THR A 194 5.48 27.97 -19.39
N ARG A 195 4.35 28.06 -20.12
CA ARG A 195 3.46 29.23 -20.10
C ARG A 195 2.80 29.33 -18.74
N SER A 196 3.28 30.27 -17.92
CA SER A 196 2.55 30.76 -16.76
C SER A 196 1.10 31.08 -17.13
N VAL A 197 0.14 30.39 -16.53
CA VAL A 197 -1.27 30.82 -16.59
C VAL A 197 -1.35 32.12 -15.80
N ARG A 198 -1.38 33.24 -16.53
CA ARG A 198 -1.56 34.56 -15.94
C ARG A 198 -2.99 34.67 -15.44
N CYS A 199 -3.16 35.27 -14.27
CA CYS A 199 -4.47 35.66 -13.76
C CYS A 199 -4.89 36.99 -14.42
N ASP A 200 -5.06 37.00 -15.74
CA ASP A 200 -5.41 38.20 -16.51
C ASP A 200 -6.82 38.73 -16.13
N ASP A 201 -7.72 37.84 -15.67
CA ASP A 201 -9.03 38.18 -15.06
C ASP A 201 -8.97 38.42 -13.53
N GLY A 202 -7.78 38.49 -12.93
CA GLY A 202 -7.57 38.62 -11.49
C GLY A 202 -7.64 40.06 -10.99
N ILE A 203 -8.35 40.30 -9.88
CA ILE A 203 -8.26 41.59 -9.17
C ILE A 203 -7.06 41.58 -8.22
N ASN A 204 -6.46 42.74 -7.97
CA ASN A 204 -5.43 42.91 -6.94
C ASN A 204 -6.01 42.48 -5.57
N TRP A 205 -5.29 41.59 -4.87
CA TRP A 205 -5.79 40.82 -3.73
C TRP A 205 -5.99 41.70 -2.48
N PRO A 206 -7.24 42.12 -2.13
CA PRO A 206 -7.42 43.27 -1.22
C PRO A 206 -7.07 42.99 0.25
N LYS A 207 -7.00 41.71 0.62
CA LYS A 207 -6.66 41.23 1.97
C LYS A 207 -5.17 40.90 2.14
N LEU A 208 -4.35 40.98 1.08
CA LEU A 208 -2.93 40.64 1.11
C LEU A 208 -2.12 41.78 1.76
N PRO A 209 -1.36 41.52 2.85
CA PRO A 209 -0.53 42.55 3.46
C PRO A 209 0.61 42.91 2.51
N LYS A 210 0.62 44.12 1.94
CA LYS A 210 1.60 44.56 0.93
C LYS A 210 3.06 44.48 1.40
N ARG A 211 3.27 44.59 2.70
CA ARG A 211 4.55 44.39 3.39
C ARG A 211 4.28 43.80 4.77
N PHE A 212 5.17 42.95 5.24
CA PHE A 212 5.40 42.67 6.66
C PHE A 212 6.90 42.45 6.89
N ASP A 213 7.34 42.53 8.14
CA ASP A 213 8.73 42.35 8.52
C ASP A 213 8.86 41.12 9.45
N TYR A 214 10.00 40.42 9.40
CA TYR A 214 10.30 39.24 10.23
C TYR A 214 11.67 39.38 10.92
N GLU A 215 11.89 38.60 11.98
CA GLU A 215 13.13 38.63 12.79
C GLU A 215 14.03 37.41 12.48
N SER A 216 13.78 36.25 13.11
CA SER A 216 14.64 35.05 13.00
C SER A 216 14.06 33.98 12.06
N ILE A 217 12.74 33.79 12.10
CA ILE A 217 12.03 32.72 11.40
C ILE A 217 10.96 33.31 10.48
N LEU A 218 11.02 32.94 9.20
CA LEU A 218 10.03 33.25 8.19
C LEU A 218 9.37 31.97 7.68
N ARG A 219 8.02 31.92 7.70
CA ARG A 219 7.23 30.86 7.05
C ARG A 219 6.21 31.45 6.09
N ILE A 220 6.13 30.90 4.88
CA ILE A 220 5.10 31.19 3.88
C ILE A 220 4.51 29.86 3.43
N THR A 221 3.26 29.55 3.79
CA THR A 221 2.62 28.26 3.50
C THR A 221 1.23 28.40 2.89
N VAL A 222 0.85 27.43 2.06
CA VAL A 222 -0.50 27.29 1.50
C VAL A 222 -1.16 26.04 2.08
N ASP A 223 -1.87 26.22 3.19
CA ASP A 223 -2.34 25.14 4.07
C ASP A 223 -3.50 24.34 3.47
N GLU A 224 -4.33 24.97 2.63
CA GLU A 224 -5.35 24.28 1.82
C GLU A 224 -5.47 24.85 0.41
N GLY A 225 -5.91 23.99 -0.52
CA GLY A 225 -6.08 24.32 -1.93
C GLY A 225 -4.74 24.33 -2.68
N SER A 226 -4.57 25.30 -3.58
CA SER A 226 -3.30 25.57 -4.26
C SER A 226 -3.30 26.96 -4.90
N LEU A 227 -2.13 27.57 -5.01
CA LEU A 227 -1.92 28.72 -5.92
C LEU A 227 -1.94 28.24 -7.38
N THR A 228 -2.40 29.08 -8.30
CA THR A 228 -2.43 28.79 -9.75
C THR A 228 -1.09 29.09 -10.41
N SER A 229 -0.42 30.14 -9.93
CA SER A 229 0.91 30.59 -10.36
C SER A 229 1.54 31.44 -9.25
N GLY A 230 2.81 31.78 -9.37
CA GLY A 230 3.46 32.71 -8.45
C GLY A 230 4.96 32.86 -8.70
N LYS A 231 5.57 33.84 -8.04
CA LYS A 231 7.02 34.06 -8.06
C LYS A 231 7.50 34.52 -6.68
N ILE A 232 8.31 33.68 -6.03
CA ILE A 232 9.00 34.02 -4.79
C ILE A 232 10.45 34.37 -5.15
N ILE A 233 10.92 35.53 -4.69
CA ILE A 233 12.30 36.00 -4.87
C ILE A 233 12.91 36.21 -3.49
N LEU A 234 13.99 35.48 -3.17
CA LEU A 234 14.85 35.77 -2.03
C LEU A 234 16.05 36.57 -2.53
N LYS A 235 16.41 37.66 -1.85
CA LYS A 235 17.57 38.49 -2.22
C LYS A 235 18.12 39.29 -1.04
N ASN A 236 19.26 39.94 -1.26
CA ASN A 236 19.94 40.75 -0.24
C ASN A 236 19.17 42.06 0.08
N PRO A 237 19.32 42.60 1.31
CA PRO A 237 18.75 43.89 1.71
C PRO A 237 19.30 45.04 0.85
N THR A 238 18.53 46.11 0.71
CA THR A 238 18.92 47.30 -0.06
C THR A 238 18.88 48.55 0.81
N LYS A 239 19.51 49.65 0.37
CA LYS A 239 19.49 50.92 1.11
C LYS A 239 18.08 51.47 1.36
N ASP A 240 17.14 51.09 0.50
CA ASP A 240 15.74 51.52 0.53
C ASP A 240 14.79 50.46 1.12
N THR A 241 15.28 49.28 1.49
CA THR A 241 14.45 48.20 2.06
C THR A 241 15.26 47.36 3.06
N PRO A 242 14.94 47.45 4.37
CA PRO A 242 15.77 46.88 5.43
C PRO A 242 15.77 45.33 5.43
N PRO A 243 16.78 44.71 6.05
CA PRO A 243 16.78 43.27 6.32
C PRO A 243 15.52 42.84 7.06
N GLY A 244 15.06 41.61 6.81
CA GLY A 244 13.84 41.07 7.40
C GLY A 244 12.55 41.52 6.71
N THR A 245 12.61 42.32 5.63
CA THR A 245 11.39 42.79 4.93
C THR A 245 10.86 41.74 3.96
N VAL A 246 9.56 41.46 4.01
CA VAL A 246 8.83 40.76 2.95
C VAL A 246 7.85 41.71 2.26
N LEU A 247 8.02 41.93 0.96
CA LEU A 247 7.05 42.64 0.12
C LEU A 247 6.17 41.62 -0.61
N LEU A 248 4.86 41.87 -0.68
CA LEU A 248 3.89 40.98 -1.35
C LEU A 248 3.08 41.73 -2.41
N THR A 249 2.95 41.11 -3.59
CA THR A 249 1.95 41.43 -4.61
C THR A 249 1.15 40.17 -4.96
N GLY A 250 -0.06 40.32 -5.50
CA GLY A 250 -0.88 39.15 -5.82
C GLY A 250 -2.21 39.50 -6.44
N SER A 251 -2.77 38.53 -7.15
CA SER A 251 -4.05 38.64 -7.83
C SER A 251 -4.93 37.43 -7.56
N VAL A 252 -6.23 37.68 -7.41
CA VAL A 252 -7.23 36.67 -7.06
C VAL A 252 -8.47 36.87 -7.93
N SER A 253 -9.08 35.78 -8.40
CA SER A 253 -10.36 35.86 -9.11
C SER A 253 -11.43 36.48 -8.22
N SER A 254 -12.08 37.54 -8.70
CA SER A 254 -13.05 38.35 -7.95
C SER A 254 -14.14 37.53 -7.24
N ARG A 255 -14.57 36.41 -7.85
CA ARG A 255 -15.55 35.46 -7.29
C ARG A 255 -15.14 34.89 -5.92
N ILE A 256 -13.86 34.55 -5.73
CA ILE A 256 -13.36 33.92 -4.49
C ILE A 256 -12.53 34.87 -3.62
N ALA A 257 -12.33 36.13 -4.03
CA ALA A 257 -11.52 37.12 -3.32
C ALA A 257 -11.93 37.33 -1.85
N ASN A 258 -13.20 37.05 -1.52
CA ASN A 258 -13.73 37.09 -0.16
C ASN A 258 -13.58 35.75 0.59
N GLU A 259 -13.48 34.62 -0.12
CA GLU A 259 -13.38 33.27 0.45
C GLU A 259 -11.94 32.86 0.79
N VAL A 260 -10.95 33.29 0.00
CA VAL A 260 -9.54 33.06 0.35
C VAL A 260 -9.23 33.77 1.66
N SER A 261 -8.78 33.02 2.66
CA SER A 261 -8.27 33.58 3.91
C SER A 261 -6.75 33.62 3.90
N ILE A 262 -6.23 34.69 4.49
CA ILE A 262 -4.83 34.93 4.75
C ILE A 262 -4.73 35.19 6.24
N VAL A 263 -3.79 34.54 6.91
CA VAL A 263 -3.47 34.81 8.32
C VAL A 263 -1.98 35.08 8.40
N LEU A 264 -1.61 36.25 8.92
CA LEU A 264 -0.24 36.59 9.27
C LEU A 264 -0.11 36.49 10.79
N ASP A 265 0.56 35.44 11.26
CA ASP A 265 0.82 35.13 12.66
C ASP A 265 2.24 35.61 12.99
N GLN A 266 2.36 36.70 13.76
CA GLN A 266 3.65 37.28 14.18
C GLN A 266 3.84 37.12 15.68
N LYS A 267 4.95 36.50 16.06
CA LYS A 267 5.43 36.28 17.43
C LYS A 267 6.85 36.84 17.53
N PRO A 268 7.38 37.07 18.75
CA PRO A 268 8.81 37.36 18.92
C PRO A 268 9.64 36.26 18.22
N GLY A 269 10.55 36.65 17.33
CA GLY A 269 11.36 35.76 16.51
C GLY A 269 10.70 35.14 15.27
N GLU A 270 9.38 34.93 15.22
CA GLU A 270 8.70 34.16 14.14
C GLU A 270 7.59 34.94 13.43
N SER A 271 7.59 34.94 12.10
CA SER A 271 6.48 35.41 11.26
C SER A 271 6.01 34.34 10.28
N HIS A 272 4.73 33.96 10.35
CA HIS A 272 4.12 32.92 9.52
C HIS A 272 2.93 33.48 8.72
N LEU A 273 3.10 33.62 7.40
CA LEU A 273 2.04 33.89 6.44
C LEU A 273 1.39 32.56 6.00
N LYS A 274 0.15 32.33 6.42
CA LYS A 274 -0.69 31.19 6.02
C LYS A 274 -1.72 31.63 5.00
N ILE A 275 -1.84 30.88 3.90
CA ILE A 275 -2.81 31.11 2.82
C ILE A 275 -3.72 29.88 2.71
N ARG A 276 -5.03 30.08 2.67
CA ARG A 276 -6.03 29.01 2.56
C ARG A 276 -6.95 29.25 1.36
N VAL A 277 -6.77 28.47 0.29
CA VAL A 277 -7.55 28.57 -0.95
C VAL A 277 -8.70 27.53 -0.94
N PRO A 278 -9.97 27.93 -1.10
CA PRO A 278 -11.10 27.00 -1.06
C PRO A 278 -11.13 26.04 -2.26
N ARG A 279 -11.44 24.76 -2.01
CA ARG A 279 -11.54 23.71 -3.04
C ARG A 279 -12.93 23.69 -3.69
N GLN A 280 -13.16 24.55 -4.70
CA GLN A 280 -14.47 24.64 -5.41
C GLN A 280 -14.58 23.81 -6.71
N GLY A 281 -14.99 22.54 -6.59
CA GLY A 281 -15.63 21.78 -7.68
C GLY A 281 -14.92 21.78 -9.05
N LEU A 282 -15.65 22.16 -10.11
CA LEU A 282 -15.19 22.13 -11.51
C LEU A 282 -14.49 23.41 -11.99
N TYR A 283 -14.48 24.48 -11.18
CA TYR A 283 -13.84 25.75 -11.55
C TYR A 283 -12.45 25.82 -10.94
N ARG A 284 -11.43 26.12 -11.75
CA ARG A 284 -10.09 26.46 -11.25
C ARG A 284 -10.04 27.98 -11.06
N PRO A 285 -10.24 28.52 -9.84
CA PRO A 285 -10.07 29.95 -9.63
C PRO A 285 -8.60 30.32 -9.75
N CYS A 286 -8.33 31.55 -10.18
CA CYS A 286 -6.97 32.05 -10.29
C CYS A 286 -6.55 32.70 -8.97
N VAL A 287 -5.48 32.22 -8.36
CA VAL A 287 -4.80 32.81 -7.20
C VAL A 287 -3.32 32.86 -7.52
N SER A 288 -2.73 34.05 -7.53
CA SER A 288 -1.30 34.25 -7.78
C SER A 288 -0.66 35.05 -6.67
N LEU A 289 0.51 34.60 -6.24
CA LEU A 289 1.32 35.22 -5.20
C LEU A 289 2.70 35.58 -5.75
N GLU A 290 3.08 36.84 -5.61
CA GLU A 290 4.44 37.32 -5.79
C GLU A 290 4.97 37.78 -4.43
N ALA A 291 6.17 37.31 -4.06
CA ALA A 291 6.81 37.70 -2.82
C ALA A 291 8.28 38.06 -3.08
N VAL A 292 8.74 39.14 -2.47
CA VAL A 292 10.15 39.54 -2.48
C VAL A 292 10.63 39.62 -1.03
N VAL A 293 11.44 38.64 -0.64
CA VAL A 293 12.04 38.51 0.69
C VAL A 293 13.43 39.14 0.65
N TYR A 294 13.63 40.19 1.45
CA TYR A 294 14.92 40.81 1.71
C TYR A 294 15.48 40.17 2.99
N VAL A 295 16.37 39.20 2.82
CA VAL A 295 16.80 38.33 3.92
C VAL A 295 17.60 39.12 4.96
N ALA A 296 17.39 38.82 6.24
CA ALA A 296 18.21 39.34 7.34
C ALA A 296 19.47 38.50 7.56
N ASP A 297 20.57 39.16 7.92
CA ASP A 297 21.74 38.49 8.49
C ASP A 297 21.31 37.68 9.74
N GLU A 298 21.96 36.54 9.98
CA GLU A 298 21.66 35.62 11.09
C GLU A 298 20.25 34.96 11.08
N THR A 299 19.50 34.99 9.96
CA THR A 299 18.17 34.32 9.84
C THR A 299 18.24 32.82 10.18
N GLU A 300 17.49 32.36 11.17
CA GLU A 300 17.49 30.95 11.62
C GLU A 300 16.79 30.02 10.62
N LEU A 301 15.59 30.39 10.14
CA LEU A 301 14.79 29.53 9.26
C LEU A 301 14.02 30.34 8.23
N ILE A 302 14.16 29.98 6.96
CA ILE A 302 13.22 30.35 5.89
C ILE A 302 12.51 29.08 5.39
N GLN A 303 11.20 29.01 5.58
CA GLN A 303 10.32 27.98 5.01
C GLN A 303 9.35 28.61 4.00
N VAL A 304 9.38 28.14 2.76
CA VAL A 304 8.44 28.53 1.70
C VAL A 304 7.81 27.28 1.10
N GLU A 305 6.49 27.15 1.16
CA GLU A 305 5.74 25.99 0.69
C GLU A 305 4.51 26.45 -0.11
N VAL A 306 4.69 26.54 -1.44
CA VAL A 306 3.80 27.26 -2.37
C VAL A 306 3.64 26.50 -3.68
N GLN A 307 2.41 26.11 -4.04
CA GLN A 307 2.20 25.34 -5.28
C GLN A 307 2.37 26.23 -6.53
N ASN A 308 2.76 25.62 -7.66
CA ASN A 308 2.83 26.23 -8.99
C ASN A 308 3.65 27.53 -9.11
N SER A 309 4.47 27.85 -8.11
CA SER A 309 5.18 29.13 -7.98
C SER A 309 6.68 28.93 -8.18
N ASN A 310 7.30 29.73 -9.05
CA ASN A 310 8.75 29.74 -9.25
C ASN A 310 9.41 30.31 -7.99
N ILE A 311 10.45 29.65 -7.48
CA ILE A 311 11.25 30.14 -6.36
C ILE A 311 12.66 30.42 -6.87
N HIS A 312 13.05 31.69 -6.88
CA HIS A 312 14.35 32.16 -7.35
C HIS A 312 15.10 32.85 -6.21
N VAL A 313 16.41 32.62 -6.10
CA VAL A 313 17.26 33.21 -5.06
C VAL A 313 18.40 33.98 -5.73
N GLU A 314 18.28 35.30 -5.69
CA GLU A 314 19.17 36.27 -6.37
C GLU A 314 19.97 37.04 -5.30
N SER A 315 21.08 36.47 -4.86
CA SER A 315 21.90 36.99 -3.76
C SER A 315 23.39 36.77 -4.03
N GLU A 316 24.25 37.66 -3.54
CA GLU A 316 25.71 37.48 -3.60
C GLU A 316 26.20 36.37 -2.65
N GLY A 317 25.46 36.16 -1.55
CA GLY A 317 25.72 35.21 -0.49
C GLY A 317 24.59 35.25 0.53
N LEU A 318 24.06 34.08 0.88
CA LEU A 318 22.89 33.89 1.74
C LEU A 318 23.28 33.00 2.93
N ASP A 319 23.34 33.57 4.13
CA ASP A 319 23.67 32.84 5.36
C ASP A 319 22.40 32.65 6.20
N THR A 320 21.94 31.40 6.33
CA THR A 320 20.70 31.05 7.04
C THR A 320 20.86 29.68 7.71
N SER A 321 20.52 29.50 8.98
CA SER A 321 20.69 28.17 9.61
C SER A 321 19.89 27.07 8.88
N ILE A 322 18.66 27.33 8.44
CA ILE A 322 17.84 26.34 7.71
C ILE A 322 17.11 27.01 6.54
N LEU A 323 17.22 26.43 5.33
CA LEU A 323 16.53 26.91 4.13
C LEU A 323 15.66 25.79 3.53
N GLN A 324 14.33 25.93 3.61
CA GLN A 324 13.36 24.97 3.08
C GLN A 324 12.47 25.61 2.01
N LEU A 325 12.64 25.22 0.75
CA LEU A 325 11.89 25.78 -0.39
C LEU A 325 11.15 24.66 -1.13
N SER A 326 9.83 24.73 -1.19
CA SER A 326 8.95 23.68 -1.73
C SER A 326 7.89 24.25 -2.68
N THR A 327 7.79 23.65 -3.87
CA THR A 327 6.78 23.96 -4.89
C THR A 327 6.25 22.69 -5.55
N SER A 328 5.42 22.81 -6.59
CA SER A 328 4.88 21.66 -7.35
C SER A 328 5.35 21.63 -8.80
N ASN A 329 4.91 22.59 -9.63
CA ASN A 329 5.08 22.50 -11.09
C ASN A 329 6.05 23.54 -11.67
N ALA A 330 6.71 24.32 -10.81
CA ALA A 330 7.63 25.38 -11.19
C ALA A 330 9.06 25.06 -10.69
N PRO A 331 10.10 25.66 -11.31
CA PRO A 331 11.48 25.42 -10.92
C PRO A 331 11.85 26.07 -9.58
N ILE A 332 12.96 25.60 -9.02
CA ILE A 332 13.68 26.26 -7.92
C ILE A 332 15.09 26.56 -8.42
N ASP A 333 15.43 27.85 -8.49
CA ASP A 333 16.68 28.37 -9.03
C ASP A 333 17.48 29.07 -7.91
N LEU A 334 18.54 28.41 -7.41
CA LEU A 334 19.41 28.88 -6.34
C LEU A 334 20.71 29.47 -6.94
N ASP A 335 20.68 30.77 -7.24
CA ASP A 335 21.76 31.49 -7.95
C ASP A 335 22.69 32.29 -7.01
N CYS A 336 22.58 32.03 -5.70
CA CYS A 336 23.42 32.59 -4.63
C CYS A 336 24.38 31.55 -4.02
N ALA A 337 25.54 32.00 -3.53
CA ALA A 337 26.29 31.17 -2.59
C ALA A 337 25.49 31.02 -1.28
N TRP A 338 25.56 29.88 -0.61
CA TRP A 338 24.77 29.63 0.60
C TRP A 338 25.56 28.90 1.69
N SER A 339 25.37 29.34 2.93
CA SER A 339 25.85 28.69 4.15
C SER A 339 24.71 28.49 5.16
N GLY A 340 24.80 27.39 5.91
CA GLY A 340 23.81 27.03 6.92
C GLY A 340 24.02 25.64 7.49
N LYS A 341 23.01 25.11 8.19
CA LYS A 341 22.98 23.75 8.72
C LYS A 341 22.30 22.79 7.76
N ASP A 342 21.10 23.13 7.32
CA ASP A 342 20.23 22.22 6.56
C ASP A 342 19.54 22.93 5.38
N LEU A 343 19.79 22.41 4.17
CA LEU A 343 19.17 22.87 2.92
C LEU A 343 18.16 21.82 2.42
N LYS A 344 16.93 22.23 2.12
CA LYS A 344 15.87 21.33 1.66
C LYS A 344 15.07 21.94 0.50
N LEU A 345 15.30 21.48 -0.72
CA LEU A 345 14.59 21.95 -1.93
C LEU A 345 13.67 20.84 -2.47
N ARG A 346 12.41 21.17 -2.76
CA ARG A 346 11.41 20.20 -3.26
C ARG A 346 10.53 20.74 -4.38
N THR A 347 10.31 19.95 -5.41
CA THR A 347 9.32 20.21 -6.46
C THR A 347 8.72 18.89 -6.96
N THR A 348 7.79 18.93 -7.92
CA THR A 348 7.20 17.74 -8.57
C THR A 348 7.59 17.69 -10.05
N ASN A 349 7.43 18.80 -10.78
CA ASN A 349 7.72 18.88 -12.22
C ASN A 349 8.75 19.96 -12.58
N GLY A 350 9.11 20.85 -11.66
CA GLY A 350 10.20 21.80 -11.87
C GLY A 350 11.57 21.13 -11.84
N HIS A 351 12.55 21.76 -12.49
CA HIS A 351 13.96 21.46 -12.20
C HIS A 351 14.39 22.13 -10.89
N ILE A 352 15.46 21.60 -10.30
CA ILE A 352 16.19 22.26 -9.21
C ILE A 352 17.57 22.59 -9.77
N ARG A 353 17.89 23.88 -9.87
CA ARG A 353 19.17 24.38 -10.39
C ARG A 353 19.93 25.12 -9.29
N ILE A 354 21.23 24.88 -9.20
CA ILE A 354 22.12 25.54 -8.25
C ILE A 354 23.37 26.03 -9.00
N SER A 355 23.50 27.34 -9.15
CA SER A 355 24.55 27.97 -9.98
C SER A 355 25.80 28.39 -9.21
N ARG A 356 25.84 28.16 -7.88
CA ARG A 356 26.85 28.69 -6.94
C ARG A 356 27.24 27.65 -5.89
N PRO A 357 28.38 27.81 -5.18
CA PRO A 357 28.79 26.90 -4.13
C PRO A 357 27.88 26.90 -2.90
N LEU A 358 27.74 25.74 -2.26
CA LEU A 358 26.94 25.53 -1.04
C LEU A 358 27.78 24.91 0.08
N LYS A 359 27.53 25.30 1.34
CA LYS A 359 28.06 24.62 2.52
C LYS A 359 26.98 24.40 3.60
N ALA A 360 26.73 23.14 3.96
CA ALA A 360 25.87 22.72 5.06
C ALA A 360 26.69 22.14 6.23
N GLU A 361 26.37 22.49 7.49
CA GLU A 361 26.93 21.80 8.70
C GLU A 361 26.32 20.41 8.92
N ASN A 362 25.10 20.17 8.42
CA ASN A 362 24.42 18.87 8.53
C ASN A 362 24.15 18.30 7.14
N SER A 363 23.11 18.80 6.44
CA SER A 363 22.55 18.11 5.28
C SER A 363 22.07 18.99 4.12
N VAL A 364 22.06 18.37 2.93
CA VAL A 364 21.48 18.91 1.69
C VAL A 364 20.51 17.88 1.12
N MET A 365 19.20 18.16 1.16
CA MET A 365 18.12 17.27 0.68
C MET A 365 17.38 17.89 -0.52
N LEU A 366 17.40 17.22 -1.68
CA LEU A 366 16.91 17.79 -2.94
C LEU A 366 16.02 16.79 -3.68
N VAL A 367 14.75 17.13 -3.93
CA VAL A 367 13.75 16.17 -4.42
C VAL A 367 12.87 16.76 -5.53
N SER A 368 12.78 16.09 -6.69
CA SER A 368 11.83 16.43 -7.77
C SER A 368 11.25 15.15 -8.36
N SER A 369 9.95 15.01 -8.61
CA SER A 369 9.45 13.78 -9.25
C SER A 369 9.95 13.64 -10.70
N ASN A 370 9.86 14.71 -11.50
CA ASN A 370 10.07 14.64 -12.96
C ASN A 370 11.12 15.60 -13.52
N GLY A 371 11.46 16.68 -12.82
CA GLY A 371 12.44 17.65 -13.31
C GLY A 371 13.88 17.30 -12.91
N GLY A 372 14.83 17.66 -13.77
CA GLY A 372 16.25 17.44 -13.52
C GLY A 372 16.79 18.22 -12.33
N ILE A 373 17.84 17.68 -11.70
CA ILE A 373 18.56 18.31 -10.59
C ILE A 373 19.99 18.58 -11.06
N HIS A 374 20.39 19.85 -11.01
CA HIS A 374 21.60 20.35 -11.69
C HIS A 374 22.40 21.28 -10.78
N MET A 375 23.67 20.96 -10.55
CA MET A 375 24.62 21.84 -9.88
C MET A 375 25.87 22.04 -10.72
N ASP A 376 26.12 23.28 -11.09
CA ASP A 376 27.29 23.67 -11.88
C ASP A 376 28.53 23.89 -10.97
N GLN A 377 28.35 23.88 -9.65
CA GLN A 377 29.32 24.30 -8.63
C GLN A 377 29.36 23.32 -7.44
N ASN A 378 30.21 23.64 -6.46
CA ASN A 378 30.60 22.72 -5.38
C ASN A 378 29.54 22.61 -4.29
N ILE A 379 29.28 21.39 -3.82
CA ILE A 379 28.40 21.11 -2.66
C ILE A 379 29.25 20.51 -1.54
N HIS A 380 29.17 21.10 -0.35
CA HIS A 380 29.76 20.56 0.87
C HIS A 380 28.66 20.36 1.92
N ALA A 381 28.61 19.19 2.55
CA ALA A 381 27.76 18.93 3.70
C ALA A 381 28.50 18.01 4.68
N ASP A 382 28.64 18.37 5.95
CA ASP A 382 29.52 17.59 6.84
C ASP A 382 28.97 16.17 7.11
N GLN A 383 27.66 15.91 6.95
CA GLN A 383 27.03 14.62 7.24
C GLN A 383 26.33 13.96 6.03
N LEU A 384 25.46 14.66 5.30
CA LEU A 384 24.59 14.03 4.29
C LEU A 384 24.25 14.90 3.07
N ILE A 385 24.49 14.39 1.86
CA ILE A 385 23.86 14.87 0.62
C ILE A 385 22.86 13.80 0.16
N ALA A 386 21.58 14.17 0.02
CA ALA A 386 20.50 13.27 -0.41
C ALA A 386 19.73 13.88 -1.59
N ILE A 387 19.78 13.26 -2.77
CA ILE A 387 19.20 13.78 -4.01
C ILE A 387 18.37 12.69 -4.69
N ALA A 388 17.07 12.93 -4.88
CA ALA A 388 16.13 11.95 -5.39
C ALA A 388 15.21 12.49 -6.49
N THR A 389 14.96 11.68 -7.52
CA THR A 389 13.92 11.93 -8.52
C THR A 389 13.33 10.62 -9.07
N THR A 390 12.30 10.69 -9.91
CA THR A 390 11.75 9.52 -10.62
C THR A 390 12.18 9.54 -12.08
N ASN A 391 12.13 10.70 -12.74
CA ASN A 391 12.42 10.83 -14.18
C ASN A 391 13.48 11.89 -14.52
N GLY A 392 13.92 12.70 -13.55
CA GLY A 392 14.93 13.73 -13.79
C GLY A 392 16.35 13.16 -13.96
N PRO A 393 17.20 13.75 -14.80
CA PRO A 393 18.64 13.57 -14.73
C PRO A 393 19.21 14.23 -13.46
N ILE A 394 20.17 13.58 -12.79
CA ILE A 394 20.95 14.17 -11.70
C ILE A 394 22.35 14.49 -12.25
N LYS A 395 22.75 15.77 -12.23
CA LYS A 395 24.07 16.22 -12.70
C LYS A 395 24.74 17.09 -11.63
N LEU A 396 25.81 16.57 -11.04
CA LEU A 396 26.57 17.19 -9.96
C LEU A 396 27.99 17.50 -10.47
N ASN A 397 28.52 18.67 -10.13
CA ASN A 397 29.91 19.00 -10.43
C ASN A 397 30.87 18.38 -9.40
N GLN A 398 31.28 19.15 -8.38
CA GLN A 398 32.11 18.65 -7.27
C GLN A 398 31.25 18.48 -6.00
N ILE A 399 31.35 17.33 -5.33
CA ILE A 399 30.66 17.09 -4.04
C ILE A 399 31.61 16.62 -2.94
N GLN A 400 31.33 17.03 -1.69
CA GLN A 400 32.03 16.58 -0.50
C GLN A 400 31.03 16.31 0.63
N SER A 401 30.99 15.08 1.15
CA SER A 401 30.15 14.72 2.30
C SER A 401 30.56 13.39 2.94
N ASP A 402 30.21 13.18 4.21
CA ASP A 402 30.40 11.89 4.87
C ASP A 402 29.53 10.79 4.24
N LYS A 403 28.24 11.07 4.04
CA LYS A 403 27.30 10.23 3.29
C LYS A 403 26.74 10.94 2.07
N VAL A 404 26.56 10.20 0.98
CA VAL A 404 25.88 10.67 -0.24
C VAL A 404 24.88 9.61 -0.70
N LEU A 405 23.63 10.00 -0.95
CA LEU A 405 22.54 9.17 -1.45
C LEU A 405 21.94 9.80 -2.71
N LEU A 406 22.07 9.15 -3.87
CA LEU A 406 21.55 9.63 -5.15
C LEU A 406 20.65 8.57 -5.80
N HIS A 407 19.41 8.91 -6.14
CA HIS A 407 18.47 7.99 -6.80
C HIS A 407 17.65 8.67 -7.92
N THR A 408 17.46 7.98 -9.04
CA THR A 408 16.49 8.34 -10.08
C THR A 408 16.00 7.08 -10.80
N SER A 409 14.69 6.87 -11.01
CA SER A 409 14.24 5.63 -11.66
C SER A 409 14.60 5.56 -13.15
N ASN A 410 14.46 6.68 -13.88
CA ASN A 410 14.60 6.72 -15.34
C ASN A 410 15.64 7.71 -15.87
N GLY A 411 16.25 8.54 -15.02
CA GLY A 411 17.29 9.48 -15.43
C GLY A 411 18.71 8.93 -15.27
N PRO A 412 19.71 9.55 -15.93
CA PRO A 412 21.12 9.28 -15.67
C PRO A 412 21.60 10.05 -14.44
N VAL A 413 22.61 9.50 -13.75
CA VAL A 413 23.32 10.19 -12.65
C VAL A 413 24.77 10.41 -13.04
N SER A 414 25.21 11.66 -13.10
CA SER A 414 26.60 12.04 -13.37
C SER A 414 27.15 12.91 -12.25
N ILE A 415 28.23 12.44 -11.61
CA ILE A 415 29.05 13.20 -10.66
C ILE A 415 30.40 13.45 -11.33
N ASN A 416 30.81 14.70 -11.52
CA ASN A 416 32.12 14.97 -12.13
C ASN A 416 33.25 14.58 -11.17
N GLU A 417 33.16 14.95 -9.89
CA GLU A 417 34.16 14.67 -8.84
C GLU A 417 33.50 14.54 -7.45
N ALA A 418 33.91 13.56 -6.64
CA ALA A 418 33.34 13.29 -5.31
C ALA A 418 34.40 12.97 -4.25
N GLN A 419 34.35 13.66 -3.11
CA GLN A 419 35.11 13.32 -1.91
C GLN A 419 34.14 12.76 -0.85
N ILE A 420 34.38 11.54 -0.39
CA ILE A 420 33.44 10.76 0.44
C ILE A 420 34.10 10.35 1.75
N GLY A 421 33.39 10.52 2.87
CA GLY A 421 33.80 10.00 4.18
C GLY A 421 33.48 8.50 4.33
N HIS A 422 32.25 8.18 4.74
CA HIS A 422 31.81 6.79 4.97
C HIS A 422 31.11 6.11 3.78
N SER A 423 30.27 6.79 2.99
CA SER A 423 29.52 6.08 1.93
C SER A 423 28.95 6.92 0.81
N LEU A 424 29.01 6.40 -0.42
CA LEU A 424 28.32 6.91 -1.61
C LEU A 424 27.40 5.83 -2.17
N ASN A 425 26.09 6.09 -2.19
CA ASN A 425 25.08 5.25 -2.83
C ASN A 425 24.54 5.97 -4.06
N VAL A 426 24.62 5.34 -5.23
CA VAL A 426 24.12 5.87 -6.50
C VAL A 426 23.26 4.81 -7.20
N THR A 427 21.98 5.10 -7.44
CA THR A 427 21.05 4.13 -8.03
C THR A 427 20.23 4.73 -9.19
N THR A 428 20.03 3.94 -10.25
CA THR A 428 19.03 4.23 -11.28
C THR A 428 18.50 2.97 -11.94
N THR A 429 17.20 2.84 -12.18
CA THR A 429 16.69 1.61 -12.82
C THR A 429 17.18 1.51 -14.27
N ASN A 430 17.20 2.62 -15.04
CA ASN A 430 17.20 2.52 -16.51
C ASN A 430 18.32 3.25 -17.31
N ASP A 431 19.15 4.13 -16.73
CA ASP A 431 20.13 4.93 -17.51
C ASP A 431 21.55 4.93 -16.88
N GLU A 432 22.51 5.68 -17.46
CA GLU A 432 23.92 5.68 -17.04
C GLU A 432 24.12 6.15 -15.58
N LEU A 433 24.93 5.37 -14.83
CA LEU A 433 25.60 5.84 -13.63
C LEU A 433 27.05 6.20 -13.95
N LYS A 434 27.47 7.42 -13.59
CA LYS A 434 28.82 7.91 -13.82
C LYS A 434 29.34 8.71 -12.64
N PHE A 435 30.48 8.31 -12.09
CA PHE A 435 31.12 9.03 -10.99
C PHE A 435 32.64 8.83 -10.93
N ARG A 436 33.35 9.84 -10.42
CA ARG A 436 34.79 9.85 -10.17
C ARG A 436 35.01 10.23 -8.71
N LEU A 437 35.78 9.43 -7.97
CA LEU A 437 36.18 9.79 -6.62
C LEU A 437 37.50 10.58 -6.63
N LEU A 438 37.65 11.51 -5.69
CA LEU A 438 38.85 12.32 -5.50
C LEU A 438 39.86 11.62 -4.59
N ALA A 439 41.14 11.96 -4.76
CA ALA A 439 42.21 11.56 -3.84
C ALA A 439 41.94 12.08 -2.41
N GLY A 440 42.48 11.40 -1.40
CA GLY A 440 42.17 11.62 0.02
C GLY A 440 40.85 10.98 0.48
N THR A 441 40.21 10.16 -0.35
CA THR A 441 38.99 9.41 -0.03
C THR A 441 39.35 8.07 0.62
N SER A 442 39.44 8.04 1.96
CA SER A 442 39.90 6.89 2.75
C SER A 442 38.76 6.04 3.32
N ASN A 443 38.70 4.76 2.94
CA ASN A 443 37.78 3.73 3.45
C ASN A 443 36.25 3.99 3.40
N PRO A 444 35.67 4.61 2.35
CA PRO A 444 34.22 4.63 2.17
C PRO A 444 33.69 3.30 1.59
N VAL A 445 32.37 3.11 1.65
CA VAL A 445 31.63 2.10 0.89
C VAL A 445 30.91 2.76 -0.29
N ILE A 446 31.22 2.34 -1.52
CA ILE A 446 30.77 2.94 -2.77
C ILE A 446 29.81 1.98 -3.48
N ASN A 447 28.51 2.17 -3.28
CA ASN A 447 27.46 1.34 -3.88
C ASN A 447 26.92 2.01 -5.17
N GLY A 448 26.97 1.31 -6.30
CA GLY A 448 26.45 1.79 -7.59
C GLY A 448 25.57 0.73 -8.25
N MET A 449 24.26 0.97 -8.41
CA MET A 449 23.33 -0.08 -8.87
C MET A 449 22.39 0.40 -9.97
N THR A 450 22.26 -0.39 -11.03
CA THR A 450 21.27 -0.17 -12.08
C THR A 450 20.73 -1.49 -12.67
N THR A 451 19.61 -1.44 -13.38
CA THR A 451 19.02 -2.62 -14.04
C THR A 451 19.35 -2.62 -15.53
N ASN A 452 19.09 -1.52 -16.23
CA ASN A 452 19.24 -1.40 -17.69
C ASN A 452 20.30 -0.38 -18.13
N GLY A 453 20.95 0.32 -17.20
CA GLY A 453 22.03 1.27 -17.48
C GLY A 453 23.44 0.66 -17.43
N ARG A 454 24.43 1.40 -17.95
CA ARG A 454 25.87 1.11 -17.73
C ARG A 454 26.42 1.88 -16.54
N ILE A 455 27.46 1.35 -15.89
CA ILE A 455 28.17 2.02 -14.79
C ILE A 455 29.58 2.42 -15.25
N ILE A 456 29.96 3.67 -15.04
CA ILE A 456 31.30 4.21 -15.29
C ILE A 456 31.84 4.81 -13.98
N ALA A 457 32.74 4.09 -13.32
CA ALA A 457 33.40 4.52 -12.10
C ALA A 457 34.90 4.80 -12.35
N ASN A 458 35.43 5.88 -11.77
CA ASN A 458 36.88 6.12 -11.72
C ASN A 458 37.37 6.09 -10.26
N MET A 459 38.44 5.31 -10.04
CA MET A 459 39.03 5.05 -8.74
C MET A 459 40.37 5.81 -8.61
N PRO A 460 40.53 6.72 -7.65
CA PRO A 460 41.75 7.52 -7.49
C PRO A 460 42.93 6.65 -7.04
N THR A 461 44.14 7.18 -7.13
CA THR A 461 45.41 6.41 -7.04
C THR A 461 45.72 5.84 -5.65
N ASP A 462 45.04 6.36 -4.64
CA ASP A 462 45.20 6.22 -3.19
C ASP A 462 43.92 5.71 -2.51
N PHE A 463 42.98 5.16 -3.28
CA PHE A 463 41.71 4.63 -2.76
C PHE A 463 41.91 3.36 -1.92
N GLU A 464 41.61 3.45 -0.62
CA GLU A 464 41.66 2.35 0.36
C GLU A 464 40.27 2.06 0.95
N GLY A 465 39.27 1.69 0.12
CA GLY A 465 37.89 1.43 0.56
C GLY A 465 37.16 0.34 -0.22
N GLN A 466 35.82 0.31 -0.16
CA GLN A 466 34.99 -0.73 -0.76
C GLN A 466 34.18 -0.23 -1.97
N PHE A 467 34.15 -0.99 -3.06
CA PHE A 467 33.23 -0.78 -4.20
C PHE A 467 32.23 -1.93 -4.31
N HIS A 468 30.93 -1.63 -4.45
CA HIS A 468 29.87 -2.59 -4.75
C HIS A 468 29.07 -2.11 -5.97
N LEU A 469 29.40 -2.60 -7.17
CA LEU A 469 28.77 -2.18 -8.42
C LEU A 469 27.92 -3.29 -9.03
N MET A 470 26.69 -3.01 -9.45
CA MET A 470 25.75 -3.99 -10.02
C MET A 470 25.03 -3.44 -11.26
N THR A 471 25.01 -4.20 -12.36
CA THR A 471 24.10 -3.95 -13.50
C THR A 471 23.51 -5.23 -14.07
N GLY A 472 22.40 -5.11 -14.80
CA GLY A 472 21.66 -6.20 -15.40
C GLY A 472 22.30 -6.80 -16.66
N VAL A 473 21.54 -7.72 -17.26
CA VAL A 473 22.06 -8.86 -18.05
C VAL A 473 22.80 -8.48 -19.33
N SER A 474 22.58 -7.31 -19.90
CA SER A 474 23.17 -6.86 -21.17
C SER A 474 24.19 -5.74 -21.03
N GLN A 475 24.45 -5.26 -19.80
CA GLN A 475 25.11 -3.98 -19.57
C GLN A 475 26.57 -4.11 -19.09
N LEU A 476 27.29 -2.98 -19.08
CA LEU A 476 28.73 -2.92 -18.76
C LEU A 476 28.99 -2.14 -17.47
N ILE A 477 29.89 -2.66 -16.63
CA ILE A 477 30.55 -1.90 -15.57
C ILE A 477 31.98 -1.61 -16.02
N THR A 478 32.35 -0.34 -16.09
CA THR A 478 33.71 0.12 -16.37
C THR A 478 34.29 0.74 -15.11
N ILE A 479 35.34 0.13 -14.54
CA ILE A 479 36.20 0.76 -13.53
C ILE A 479 37.48 1.23 -14.21
N SER A 480 37.84 2.50 -13.98
CA SER A 480 39.13 3.06 -14.35
C SER A 480 40.05 3.11 -13.11
N ASP A 481 41.03 2.20 -13.06
CA ASP A 481 42.19 2.24 -12.16
C ASP A 481 43.42 2.65 -12.99
N GLN A 482 43.97 3.84 -12.73
CA GLN A 482 45.04 4.43 -13.54
C GLN A 482 46.39 3.69 -13.49
N TYR A 483 46.58 2.74 -12.55
CA TYR A 483 47.83 2.00 -12.37
C TYR A 483 47.67 0.48 -12.41
N GLU A 484 46.49 -0.04 -12.81
CA GLU A 484 46.21 -1.48 -12.94
C GLU A 484 46.59 -2.31 -11.69
N ARG A 485 46.44 -1.73 -10.48
CA ARG A 485 46.82 -2.34 -9.19
C ARG A 485 45.72 -3.21 -8.57
N SER A 486 44.55 -3.22 -9.18
CA SER A 486 43.37 -3.96 -8.76
C SER A 486 43.43 -5.40 -9.28
N VAL A 487 43.68 -6.38 -8.40
CA VAL A 487 43.68 -7.81 -8.74
C VAL A 487 42.26 -8.34 -8.65
N ILE A 488 41.63 -8.56 -9.81
CA ILE A 488 40.20 -8.86 -9.95
C ILE A 488 39.98 -10.38 -10.16
N LYS A 489 39.15 -11.01 -9.31
CA LYS A 489 38.87 -12.45 -9.26
C LYS A 489 37.36 -12.73 -9.44
N ARG A 490 36.92 -13.36 -10.53
CA ARG A 490 35.52 -13.83 -10.71
C ARG A 490 35.04 -14.78 -9.58
N ILE A 491 33.75 -14.76 -9.28
CA ILE A 491 33.06 -15.74 -8.44
C ILE A 491 31.74 -16.14 -9.13
N GLY A 492 31.66 -17.37 -9.61
CA GLY A 492 30.43 -17.93 -10.21
C GLY A 492 29.94 -17.22 -11.48
N LYS A 493 28.65 -17.40 -11.78
CA LYS A 493 27.97 -16.82 -12.97
C LYS A 493 27.63 -15.33 -12.75
N GLY A 494 28.64 -14.49 -12.75
CA GLY A 494 28.47 -13.04 -12.90
C GLY A 494 28.75 -12.17 -11.68
N PHE A 495 29.38 -12.70 -10.62
CA PHE A 495 30.03 -11.86 -9.61
C PHE A 495 31.53 -11.82 -9.86
N VAL A 496 32.17 -10.73 -9.45
CA VAL A 496 33.61 -10.52 -9.56
C VAL A 496 34.08 -9.77 -8.32
N ILE A 497 35.04 -10.31 -7.56
CA ILE A 497 35.59 -9.67 -6.37
C ILE A 497 37.08 -9.40 -6.57
N GLY A 498 37.55 -8.19 -6.31
CA GLY A 498 38.96 -7.80 -6.42
C GLY A 498 39.51 -7.16 -5.15
N GLU A 499 40.83 -7.15 -5.06
CA GLU A 499 41.59 -6.50 -3.98
C GLU A 499 42.66 -5.61 -4.61
N ARG A 500 42.86 -4.41 -4.07
CA ARG A 500 43.88 -3.47 -4.55
C ARG A 500 45.12 -3.46 -3.66
N PHE A 501 46.29 -3.59 -4.26
CA PHE A 501 47.57 -3.58 -3.54
C PHE A 501 48.27 -2.22 -3.65
N ASN A 502 48.83 -1.75 -2.53
CA ASN A 502 49.65 -0.54 -2.52
C ASN A 502 51.07 -0.87 -3.04
N GLY A 503 51.43 -0.36 -4.21
CA GLY A 503 52.68 -0.67 -4.92
C GLY A 503 53.95 -0.06 -4.33
N ILE A 504 53.95 0.35 -3.05
CA ILE A 504 55.11 0.93 -2.37
C ILE A 504 55.30 0.21 -1.02
N ASN A 505 56.43 -0.49 -0.87
CA ASN A 505 56.97 -1.14 0.35
C ASN A 505 56.43 -2.52 0.79
N GLU A 506 55.64 -3.25 -0.01
CA GLU A 506 55.24 -4.66 0.26
C GLU A 506 54.64 -4.92 1.67
N ARG A 507 54.05 -3.91 2.29
CA ARG A 507 53.37 -4.00 3.59
C ARG A 507 51.86 -3.83 3.40
N PRO A 508 51.02 -4.45 4.25
CA PRO A 508 49.58 -4.25 4.20
C PRO A 508 49.22 -2.84 4.69
N ALA A 509 49.14 -1.89 3.75
CA ALA A 509 48.12 -0.86 3.81
C ALA A 509 46.74 -1.53 3.60
N ASN A 510 45.66 -0.94 4.11
CA ASN A 510 44.34 -1.59 4.11
C ASN A 510 43.87 -1.87 2.68
N PRO A 511 43.77 -3.14 2.23
CA PRO A 511 43.47 -3.42 0.83
C PRO A 511 42.04 -3.00 0.50
N GLY A 512 41.89 -2.09 -0.45
CA GLY A 512 40.58 -1.72 -0.96
C GLY A 512 39.93 -2.91 -1.65
N SER A 513 38.69 -3.23 -1.28
CA SER A 513 37.92 -4.35 -1.85
C SER A 513 36.97 -3.86 -2.94
N VAL A 514 36.77 -4.70 -3.95
CA VAL A 514 35.92 -4.40 -5.10
C VAL A 514 34.98 -5.59 -5.28
N LYS A 515 33.68 -5.35 -5.45
CA LYS A 515 32.67 -6.35 -5.81
C LYS A 515 31.86 -5.80 -6.97
N LEU A 516 31.85 -6.54 -8.07
CA LEU A 516 31.12 -6.23 -9.29
C LEU A 516 30.11 -7.36 -9.53
N GLN A 517 28.95 -7.02 -10.08
CA GLN A 517 27.93 -7.98 -10.47
C GLN A 517 27.40 -7.62 -11.86
N THR A 518 27.74 -8.45 -12.86
CA THR A 518 27.22 -8.41 -14.23
C THR A 518 27.10 -9.85 -14.72
N THR A 519 25.95 -10.27 -15.26
CA THR A 519 25.74 -11.69 -15.61
C THR A 519 26.41 -12.12 -16.93
N ASN A 520 27.22 -11.24 -17.53
CA ASN A 520 27.57 -11.25 -18.95
C ASN A 520 29.07 -11.16 -19.25
N ASP A 521 29.91 -11.82 -18.45
CA ASP A 521 31.28 -12.09 -18.86
C ASP A 521 31.76 -13.51 -18.52
N ASN A 522 32.61 -14.04 -19.38
CA ASN A 522 33.17 -15.40 -19.38
C ASN A 522 34.70 -15.32 -19.34
N ARG A 523 35.31 -15.45 -18.14
CA ARG A 523 36.67 -16.00 -17.89
C ARG A 523 37.17 -15.75 -16.46
N GLY A 524 37.73 -16.78 -15.83
CA GLY A 524 38.79 -16.63 -14.80
C GLY A 524 38.38 -16.28 -13.37
N SER A 525 38.10 -17.31 -12.56
CA SER A 525 38.51 -17.46 -11.13
C SER A 525 37.62 -18.49 -10.41
N GLU A 526 38.19 -19.15 -9.39
CA GLU A 526 37.58 -20.24 -8.62
C GLU A 526 37.77 -20.03 -7.10
N THR A 527 36.64 -20.04 -6.38
CA THR A 527 36.38 -20.62 -5.04
C THR A 527 37.29 -20.36 -3.81
N ILE A 528 36.68 -19.69 -2.79
CA ILE A 528 36.43 -20.20 -1.39
C ILE A 528 37.65 -20.21 -0.40
N ASP A 529 37.53 -19.96 0.92
CA ASP A 529 36.40 -20.05 1.89
C ASP A 529 36.28 -18.89 2.93
N ASN A 530 35.33 -19.02 3.86
CA ASN A 530 34.77 -18.06 4.81
C ASN A 530 35.30 -18.16 6.26
N ARG A 531 35.04 -17.10 7.06
CA ARG A 531 34.74 -17.00 8.54
C ARG A 531 35.36 -15.71 9.10
N THR A 532 34.81 -14.94 10.05
CA THR A 532 33.50 -14.78 10.74
C THR A 532 33.53 -13.35 11.36
N VAL A 533 32.50 -12.67 11.89
CA VAL A 533 31.35 -13.05 12.76
C VAL A 533 30.18 -12.08 12.49
N LYS A 534 28.95 -12.57 12.59
CA LYS A 534 27.72 -11.78 12.91
C LYS A 534 26.78 -12.68 13.71
N ASP A 535 25.94 -12.10 14.57
CA ASP A 535 24.91 -12.83 15.31
C ASP A 535 23.89 -13.51 14.38
N ASP A 536 23.32 -14.62 14.84
CA ASP A 536 22.52 -15.54 14.01
C ASP A 536 21.23 -14.89 13.47
N ILE A 537 21.19 -14.67 12.15
CA ILE A 537 19.96 -14.38 11.41
C ILE A 537 19.30 -15.71 11.01
N ILE A 538 17.99 -15.81 11.17
CA ILE A 538 17.19 -16.96 10.72
C ILE A 538 16.59 -16.58 9.35
N PRO A 539 17.12 -17.13 8.24
CA PRO A 539 16.70 -16.74 6.90
C PRO A 539 15.34 -17.32 6.56
N VAL A 540 14.54 -16.52 5.85
CA VAL A 540 13.36 -16.95 5.11
C VAL A 540 13.63 -16.65 3.65
N THR A 541 13.47 -17.66 2.80
CA THR A 541 13.74 -17.62 1.35
C THR A 541 12.58 -18.25 0.59
N MET A 542 12.33 -17.81 -0.63
CA MET A 542 11.25 -18.38 -1.46
C MET A 542 11.66 -19.75 -2.06
N PRO A 543 10.75 -20.74 -2.11
CA PRO A 543 11.01 -22.07 -2.70
C PRO A 543 11.05 -22.01 -4.24
N ASP A 544 11.60 -23.05 -4.87
CA ASP A 544 11.54 -23.18 -6.33
C ASP A 544 10.09 -23.49 -6.77
N PRO A 545 9.55 -22.85 -7.84
CA PRO A 545 8.19 -23.10 -8.32
C PRO A 545 7.83 -24.57 -8.48
N PHE A 546 8.76 -25.39 -8.94
CA PHE A 546 8.58 -26.79 -9.30
C PHE A 546 9.26 -27.77 -8.31
N GLU A 547 9.50 -27.32 -7.07
CA GLU A 547 10.13 -28.11 -6.00
C GLU A 547 9.28 -29.32 -5.61
N LEU A 548 7.97 -29.12 -5.42
CA LEU A 548 7.03 -30.16 -4.96
C LEU A 548 6.38 -30.95 -6.10
N HIS A 549 6.16 -30.32 -7.25
CA HIS A 549 5.48 -30.92 -8.39
C HIS A 549 6.00 -30.37 -9.72
N LYS A 550 6.09 -31.24 -10.72
CA LYS A 550 6.50 -30.91 -12.08
C LYS A 550 5.36 -31.25 -13.04
N PRO A 551 4.73 -30.24 -13.68
CA PRO A 551 3.52 -30.46 -14.44
C PRO A 551 3.75 -31.28 -15.70
N ASP A 552 2.83 -32.20 -16.00
CA ASP A 552 2.74 -32.81 -17.33
C ASP A 552 2.03 -31.87 -18.34
N SER A 553 2.07 -32.24 -19.62
CA SER A 553 1.53 -31.40 -20.71
C SER A 553 -0.01 -31.37 -20.78
N THR A 554 -0.68 -32.33 -20.15
CA THR A 554 -2.14 -32.50 -20.10
C THR A 554 -2.76 -31.91 -18.84
N GLU A 555 -1.96 -31.61 -17.82
CA GLU A 555 -2.43 -31.03 -16.56
C GLU A 555 -3.20 -29.72 -16.76
N LYS A 556 -4.27 -29.60 -15.98
CA LYS A 556 -5.10 -28.41 -15.82
C LYS A 556 -4.84 -27.80 -14.44
N PHE A 557 -4.94 -26.48 -14.34
CA PHE A 557 -4.51 -25.68 -13.20
C PHE A 557 -5.61 -24.79 -12.62
N ILE A 558 -5.41 -24.37 -11.38
CA ILE A 558 -6.23 -23.42 -10.63
C ILE A 558 -5.33 -22.40 -9.89
N THR A 559 -5.76 -21.14 -9.82
CA THR A 559 -5.05 -20.08 -9.07
C THR A 559 -6.01 -18.95 -8.63
N TYR A 560 -5.55 -18.07 -7.75
CA TYR A 560 -6.32 -16.95 -7.18
C TYR A 560 -5.43 -15.72 -6.89
N LEU A 561 -6.04 -14.60 -6.50
CA LEU A 561 -5.34 -13.38 -6.07
C LEU A 561 -5.33 -13.28 -4.53
N PRO A 562 -4.17 -13.23 -3.86
CA PRO A 562 -4.08 -13.06 -2.41
C PRO A 562 -4.40 -11.62 -1.99
N HIS A 563 -5.14 -11.45 -0.89
CA HIS A 563 -5.47 -10.14 -0.33
C HIS A 563 -5.79 -10.22 1.17
N SER A 564 -5.91 -9.06 1.83
CA SER A 564 -6.18 -8.92 3.27
C SER A 564 -5.09 -9.55 4.15
N GLY A 565 -5.28 -9.56 5.47
CA GLY A 565 -4.28 -10.14 6.38
C GLY A 565 -4.12 -11.65 6.20
N PHE A 566 -3.01 -12.20 6.71
CA PHE A 566 -2.65 -13.63 6.68
C PHE A 566 -3.86 -14.57 6.86
N HIS A 567 -4.73 -14.28 7.83
CA HIS A 567 -5.86 -15.15 8.14
C HIS A 567 -6.89 -15.28 7.00
N ASN A 568 -7.15 -14.21 6.26
CA ASN A 568 -8.08 -14.23 5.14
C ASN A 568 -7.44 -14.90 3.90
N GLN A 569 -6.12 -14.77 3.74
CA GLN A 569 -5.35 -15.54 2.75
C GLN A 569 -5.35 -17.03 3.08
N ARG A 570 -5.26 -17.40 4.37
CA ARG A 570 -5.35 -18.80 4.83
C ARG A 570 -6.71 -19.43 4.51
N ILE A 571 -7.80 -18.69 4.69
CA ILE A 571 -9.15 -19.14 4.27
C ILE A 571 -9.20 -19.30 2.74
N SER A 572 -8.55 -18.41 1.99
CA SER A 572 -8.45 -18.53 0.53
C SER A 572 -7.68 -19.78 0.10
N LEU A 573 -6.61 -20.13 0.82
CA LEU A 573 -5.84 -21.36 0.61
C LEU A 573 -6.63 -22.62 1.01
N GLU A 574 -7.37 -22.60 2.11
CA GLU A 574 -8.28 -23.70 2.51
C GLU A 574 -9.29 -23.99 1.39
N ASN A 575 -9.95 -22.96 0.85
CA ASN A 575 -10.86 -23.06 -0.29
C ASN A 575 -10.14 -23.52 -1.59
N ALA A 576 -8.91 -23.04 -1.84
CA ALA A 576 -8.13 -23.41 -3.02
C ALA A 576 -7.68 -24.87 -3.01
N PHE A 577 -7.30 -25.41 -1.85
CA PHE A 577 -6.98 -26.83 -1.67
C PHE A 577 -8.18 -27.73 -1.97
N LEU A 578 -9.39 -27.35 -1.52
CA LEU A 578 -10.61 -28.08 -1.86
C LEU A 578 -10.84 -28.09 -3.38
N LEU A 579 -10.89 -26.92 -4.03
CA LEU A 579 -11.16 -26.81 -5.47
C LEU A 579 -10.08 -27.47 -6.35
N ALA A 580 -8.82 -27.44 -5.93
CA ALA A 580 -7.73 -28.16 -6.60
C ALA A 580 -7.99 -29.68 -6.60
N SER A 581 -8.40 -30.23 -5.47
CA SER A 581 -8.75 -31.65 -5.37
C SER A 581 -10.02 -31.98 -6.15
N TYR A 582 -11.11 -31.21 -5.94
CA TYR A 582 -12.42 -31.48 -6.55
C TYR A 582 -12.35 -31.46 -8.08
N LEU A 583 -11.72 -30.44 -8.66
CA LEU A 583 -11.58 -30.29 -10.11
C LEU A 583 -10.44 -31.12 -10.70
N ASN A 584 -9.73 -31.91 -9.88
CA ASN A 584 -8.46 -32.57 -10.21
C ASN A 584 -7.45 -31.65 -10.93
N ARG A 585 -7.32 -30.40 -10.43
CA ARG A 585 -6.46 -29.35 -10.98
C ARG A 585 -5.27 -29.07 -10.06
N THR A 586 -4.10 -28.86 -10.66
CA THR A 586 -2.88 -28.50 -9.94
C THR A 586 -2.93 -27.05 -9.48
N LEU A 587 -2.64 -26.79 -8.21
CA LEU A 587 -2.73 -25.46 -7.62
C LEU A 587 -1.46 -24.65 -7.88
N LEU A 588 -1.59 -23.55 -8.64
CA LEU A 588 -0.55 -22.51 -8.73
C LEU A 588 -0.72 -21.58 -7.54
N LEU A 589 0.07 -21.78 -6.49
CA LEU A 589 -0.12 -21.23 -5.16
C LEU A 589 0.57 -19.86 -4.99
N PRO A 590 -0.18 -18.76 -4.81
CA PRO A 590 0.39 -17.45 -4.46
C PRO A 590 1.08 -17.47 -3.09
N PRO A 591 2.14 -16.66 -2.86
CA PRO A 591 2.75 -16.52 -1.55
C PRO A 591 1.84 -15.81 -0.55
N VAL A 592 2.22 -15.88 0.73
CA VAL A 592 1.63 -15.05 1.79
C VAL A 592 2.12 -13.62 1.61
N TYR A 593 1.21 -12.67 1.41
CA TYR A 593 1.53 -11.24 1.49
C TYR A 593 1.30 -10.75 2.93
N LEU A 594 2.38 -10.41 3.64
CA LEU A 594 2.33 -9.81 4.96
C LEU A 594 2.46 -8.28 4.78
N ALA A 595 1.52 -7.50 5.32
CA ALA A 595 1.50 -6.05 5.14
C ALA A 595 0.83 -5.33 6.31
N SER A 596 1.31 -4.13 6.63
CA SER A 596 0.80 -3.28 7.71
C SER A 596 0.67 -1.81 7.22
N PRO A 597 -0.55 -1.35 6.87
CA PRO A 597 -1.83 -2.06 6.93
C PRO A 597 -1.97 -3.16 5.86
N ALA A 598 -2.81 -4.16 6.16
CA ALA A 598 -3.09 -5.26 5.25
C ALA A 598 -3.82 -4.80 3.97
N PHE A 599 -3.58 -5.49 2.84
CA PHE A 599 -4.13 -5.06 1.55
C PHE A 599 -5.67 -5.18 1.50
N PRO A 600 -6.41 -4.12 1.14
CA PRO A 600 -7.87 -4.18 1.04
C PRO A 600 -8.29 -5.10 -0.10
N TRP A 601 -9.46 -5.75 0.02
CA TRP A 601 -10.10 -6.39 -1.13
C TRP A 601 -10.49 -5.32 -2.16
N LEU A 602 -10.37 -5.66 -3.44
CA LEU A 602 -10.70 -4.85 -4.62
C LEU A 602 -11.25 -5.81 -5.69
N ARG A 603 -12.08 -5.29 -6.62
CA ARG A 603 -12.52 -6.05 -7.80
C ARG A 603 -11.33 -6.55 -8.62
N PHE A 604 -11.47 -7.73 -9.23
CA PHE A 604 -10.42 -8.48 -9.93
C PHE A 604 -9.33 -7.62 -10.60
N ASP A 605 -9.71 -6.78 -11.56
CA ASP A 605 -8.74 -6.05 -12.40
C ASP A 605 -7.90 -5.05 -11.58
N LYS A 606 -8.51 -4.39 -10.58
CA LYS A 606 -7.82 -3.46 -9.66
C LYS A 606 -7.05 -4.19 -8.55
N MET A 607 -7.44 -5.42 -8.21
CA MET A 607 -6.63 -6.29 -7.34
C MET A 607 -5.35 -6.74 -8.07
N TYR A 608 -5.49 -7.25 -9.30
CA TYR A 608 -4.37 -7.69 -10.13
C TYR A 608 -3.37 -6.56 -10.39
N GLU A 609 -3.86 -5.41 -10.85
CA GLU A 609 -3.06 -4.19 -11.05
C GLU A 609 -2.32 -3.78 -9.77
N ARG A 610 -2.99 -3.81 -8.61
CA ARG A 610 -2.34 -3.51 -7.32
C ARG A 610 -1.24 -4.52 -6.99
N ILE A 611 -1.48 -5.81 -7.16
CA ILE A 611 -0.48 -6.86 -6.84
C ILE A 611 0.76 -6.73 -7.73
N LEU A 612 0.61 -6.39 -9.01
CA LEU A 612 1.76 -6.15 -9.90
C LEU A 612 2.55 -4.89 -9.52
N LEU A 613 1.87 -3.80 -9.19
CA LEU A 613 2.51 -2.55 -8.76
C LEU A 613 3.14 -2.66 -7.37
N GLN A 614 2.72 -3.63 -6.57
CA GLN A 614 3.28 -3.95 -5.26
C GLN A 614 4.52 -4.86 -5.42
N THR A 615 5.58 -4.30 -6.02
CA THR A 615 6.88 -4.97 -6.22
C THR A 615 8.02 -4.25 -5.49
N LYS A 616 9.12 -4.97 -5.23
CA LYS A 616 10.38 -4.45 -4.69
C LYS A 616 11.50 -4.36 -5.72
N ASN A 617 11.25 -4.87 -6.94
CA ASN A 617 12.21 -4.89 -8.04
C ASN A 617 12.61 -3.44 -8.40
N GLY A 618 13.90 -3.13 -8.36
CA GLY A 618 14.45 -1.80 -8.60
C GLY A 618 14.48 -0.86 -7.38
N ILE A 619 14.01 -1.29 -6.21
CA ILE A 619 14.07 -0.54 -4.94
C ILE A 619 14.66 -1.35 -3.78
N GLU A 620 15.43 -2.41 -4.08
CA GLU A 620 16.04 -3.34 -3.10
C GLU A 620 17.02 -2.65 -2.14
N TYR A 621 17.58 -1.50 -2.55
CA TYR A 621 18.43 -0.66 -1.71
C TYR A 621 17.67 -0.10 -0.49
N CYS A 622 16.35 0.05 -0.55
CA CYS A 622 15.54 0.55 0.56
C CYS A 622 15.64 -0.34 1.81
N GLY A 623 15.85 -1.65 1.64
CA GLY A 623 16.09 -2.57 2.74
C GLY A 623 17.47 -2.42 3.39
N GLN A 624 18.42 -1.76 2.71
CA GLN A 624 19.81 -1.58 3.17
C GLN A 624 20.00 -0.28 3.97
N LEU A 625 18.99 0.59 4.01
CA LEU A 625 18.96 1.81 4.83
C LEU A 625 18.93 1.45 6.32
N ARG A 626 19.55 2.27 7.18
CA ARG A 626 19.58 2.01 8.62
C ARG A 626 18.29 2.51 9.29
N GLU A 627 17.88 1.83 10.34
CA GLU A 627 16.75 2.25 11.18
C GLU A 627 17.02 3.66 11.75
N GLY A 628 16.08 4.58 11.53
CA GLY A 628 16.22 6.00 11.88
C GLY A 628 16.82 6.91 10.80
N GLU A 629 17.32 6.39 9.67
CA GLU A 629 17.72 7.23 8.52
C GLU A 629 16.47 7.73 7.76
N PRO A 630 16.48 8.96 7.21
CA PRO A 630 15.32 9.53 6.52
C PRO A 630 15.04 8.80 5.21
N LEU A 631 13.98 7.98 5.20
CA LEU A 631 13.59 7.16 4.05
C LEU A 631 13.20 8.03 2.83
N PRO A 632 13.73 7.73 1.63
CA PRO A 632 13.20 8.27 0.37
C PRO A 632 11.72 7.93 0.17
N PRO A 633 10.94 8.73 -0.59
CA PRO A 633 9.49 8.54 -0.78
C PRO A 633 9.09 7.13 -1.23
N GLU A 634 9.85 6.56 -2.15
CA GLU A 634 9.74 5.20 -2.67
C GLU A 634 10.04 4.11 -1.61
N CYS A 635 10.91 4.41 -0.64
CA CYS A 635 11.24 3.51 0.46
C CYS A 635 10.23 3.57 1.61
N LEU A 636 9.38 4.60 1.71
CA LEU A 636 8.43 4.78 2.82
C LEU A 636 7.52 3.57 3.05
N ASN A 637 7.15 2.85 2.00
CA ASN A 637 6.30 1.65 2.09
C ASN A 637 7.09 0.33 2.02
N TYR A 638 8.41 0.36 1.87
CA TYR A 638 9.20 -0.83 1.54
C TYR A 638 9.22 -1.89 2.67
N ALA A 639 9.36 -1.46 3.92
CA ALA A 639 9.31 -2.33 5.09
C ALA A 639 7.86 -2.65 5.55
N HIS A 640 6.87 -1.90 5.06
CA HIS A 640 5.45 -2.04 5.41
C HIS A 640 4.75 -3.24 4.73
N TRP A 641 5.47 -3.99 3.90
CA TRP A 641 5.02 -5.29 3.41
C TRP A 641 6.20 -6.21 3.02
N THR A 642 5.93 -7.50 2.87
CA THR A 642 6.85 -8.51 2.34
C THR A 642 6.07 -9.76 1.90
N SER A 643 6.66 -10.60 1.05
CA SER A 643 6.13 -11.93 0.70
C SER A 643 6.85 -13.03 1.46
N VAL A 644 6.10 -14.03 1.94
CA VAL A 644 6.60 -15.19 2.68
C VAL A 644 5.99 -16.47 2.09
N PRO A 645 6.73 -17.57 1.93
CA PRO A 645 6.17 -18.80 1.38
C PRO A 645 5.31 -19.53 2.41
N TRP A 646 4.28 -20.26 1.97
CA TRP A 646 3.42 -21.01 2.88
C TRP A 646 4.15 -22.11 3.66
N THR A 647 5.27 -22.62 3.13
CA THR A 647 6.18 -23.56 3.79
C THR A 647 6.84 -23.00 5.06
N PHE A 648 6.91 -21.67 5.23
CA PHE A 648 7.35 -21.06 6.48
C PHE A 648 6.36 -21.31 7.63
N PHE A 649 5.07 -21.49 7.33
CA PHE A 649 3.99 -21.64 8.30
C PHE A 649 3.52 -23.09 8.46
N TYR A 650 3.35 -23.81 7.36
CA TYR A 650 2.72 -25.15 7.30
C TYR A 650 3.61 -26.16 6.59
N ASP A 651 3.47 -27.44 6.93
CA ASP A 651 4.15 -28.52 6.22
C ASP A 651 3.48 -28.80 4.87
N PHE A 652 4.26 -28.76 3.79
CA PHE A 652 3.81 -29.14 2.45
C PHE A 652 4.23 -30.55 2.04
N GLU A 653 5.13 -31.23 2.77
CA GLU A 653 5.41 -32.65 2.56
C GLU A 653 4.16 -33.50 2.88
N GLY A 654 3.39 -33.15 3.90
CA GLY A 654 2.07 -33.71 4.18
C GLY A 654 1.03 -33.37 3.10
N ILE A 655 0.94 -32.10 2.69
CA ILE A 655 -0.11 -31.61 1.78
C ILE A 655 0.07 -32.11 0.34
N SER A 656 1.29 -32.07 -0.19
CA SER A 656 1.63 -32.48 -1.57
C SER A 656 1.27 -33.94 -1.89
N LYS A 657 1.21 -34.81 -0.88
CA LYS A 657 0.81 -36.23 -1.01
C LYS A 657 -0.64 -36.45 -1.45
N LYS A 658 -1.50 -35.43 -1.41
CA LYS A 658 -2.86 -35.47 -1.98
C LYS A 658 -3.14 -34.38 -3.00
N ILE A 659 -2.57 -33.18 -2.81
CA ILE A 659 -2.91 -32.00 -3.63
C ILE A 659 -1.65 -31.54 -4.34
N ARG A 660 -1.66 -31.56 -5.68
CA ARG A 660 -0.52 -31.11 -6.51
C ARG A 660 -0.41 -29.59 -6.39
N VAL A 661 0.77 -29.10 -6.00
CA VAL A 661 1.06 -27.67 -5.77
C VAL A 661 2.33 -27.27 -6.50
N ILE A 662 2.26 -26.13 -7.20
CA ILE A 662 3.39 -25.41 -7.81
C ILE A 662 3.42 -24.03 -7.14
N PHE A 663 4.58 -23.58 -6.66
CA PHE A 663 4.68 -22.27 -6.02
C PHE A 663 4.71 -21.16 -7.08
N ARG A 664 3.75 -20.22 -6.99
CA ARG A 664 3.62 -19.09 -7.91
C ARG A 664 4.25 -17.85 -7.30
N ASN A 665 5.57 -17.74 -7.38
CA ASN A 665 6.32 -16.61 -6.86
C ASN A 665 6.10 -15.32 -7.68
N ASP A 666 5.75 -15.45 -8.97
CA ASP A 666 5.40 -14.35 -9.87
C ASP A 666 3.87 -14.30 -10.11
N MET A 667 3.26 -13.18 -9.76
CA MET A 667 1.82 -12.96 -9.84
C MET A 667 1.34 -12.42 -11.20
N SER A 668 2.21 -12.25 -12.19
CA SER A 668 1.85 -11.90 -13.56
C SER A 668 1.09 -13.02 -14.28
N LEU A 669 0.31 -12.63 -15.29
CA LEU A 669 -0.31 -13.56 -16.25
C LEU A 669 0.69 -13.98 -17.33
N GLU A 670 1.74 -13.18 -17.50
CA GLU A 670 2.87 -13.37 -18.38
C GLU A 670 3.62 -14.64 -17.95
N TRP A 671 3.99 -14.76 -16.67
CA TRP A 671 4.57 -15.99 -16.09
C TRP A 671 3.70 -17.24 -16.34
N ILE A 672 2.37 -17.14 -16.19
CA ILE A 672 1.46 -18.26 -16.48
C ILE A 672 1.50 -18.67 -17.97
N ARG A 673 1.59 -17.70 -18.89
CA ARG A 673 1.65 -17.99 -20.32
C ARG A 673 3.00 -18.56 -20.73
N ASP A 674 4.09 -18.04 -20.16
CA ASP A 674 5.45 -18.42 -20.53
C ASP A 674 5.82 -19.81 -19.97
N GLU A 675 5.56 -20.07 -18.68
CA GLU A 675 5.87 -21.36 -18.05
C GLU A 675 4.92 -22.50 -18.46
N LEU A 676 3.61 -22.21 -18.66
CA LEU A 676 2.59 -23.25 -18.85
C LEU A 676 1.97 -23.28 -20.25
N SER A 677 2.27 -22.31 -21.13
CA SER A 677 1.72 -22.17 -22.49
C SER A 677 0.20 -22.40 -22.54
N SER A 678 -0.52 -21.70 -21.65
CA SER A 678 -1.91 -22.03 -21.29
C SER A 678 -2.92 -20.92 -21.60
N ASP A 679 -4.14 -21.33 -21.95
CA ASP A 679 -5.31 -20.45 -21.93
C ASP A 679 -5.88 -20.31 -20.52
N ILE A 680 -6.49 -19.15 -20.23
CA ILE A 680 -6.89 -18.74 -18.88
C ILE A 680 -8.36 -18.32 -18.88
N TYR A 681 -9.18 -19.04 -18.13
CA TYR A 681 -10.56 -18.68 -17.84
C TYR A 681 -10.65 -17.91 -16.52
N PHE A 682 -11.24 -16.71 -16.53
CA PHE A 682 -11.27 -15.81 -15.38
C PHE A 682 -12.62 -15.85 -14.66
N ILE A 683 -12.60 -16.09 -13.36
CA ILE A 683 -13.77 -15.97 -12.47
C ILE A 683 -13.56 -14.70 -11.62
N LYS A 684 -14.10 -13.58 -12.13
CA LYS A 684 -13.93 -12.24 -11.57
C LYS A 684 -15.06 -11.91 -10.59
N ASP A 685 -14.74 -11.79 -9.31
CA ASP A 685 -15.69 -11.39 -8.26
C ASP A 685 -15.92 -9.88 -8.21
N ASN A 686 -17.19 -9.50 -8.09
CA ASN A 686 -17.67 -8.12 -7.93
C ASN A 686 -17.72 -7.65 -6.47
N SER A 687 -17.64 -8.59 -5.52
CA SER A 687 -17.64 -8.39 -4.08
C SER A 687 -16.85 -9.50 -3.35
N PRO A 688 -16.35 -9.28 -2.10
CA PRO A 688 -15.61 -10.30 -1.35
C PRO A 688 -16.46 -11.52 -0.92
N PHE A 689 -17.77 -11.52 -1.22
CA PHE A 689 -18.69 -12.65 -1.03
C PHE A 689 -19.54 -12.90 -2.30
N ASP A 690 -18.99 -12.68 -3.49
CA ASP A 690 -19.80 -12.69 -4.74
C ASP A 690 -20.52 -14.02 -4.99
N TYR A 691 -19.85 -15.14 -4.74
CA TYR A 691 -20.38 -16.47 -5.01
C TYR A 691 -20.03 -17.48 -3.92
N ARG A 692 -20.87 -18.51 -3.79
CA ARG A 692 -20.63 -19.74 -3.03
C ARG A 692 -20.66 -20.92 -4.00
N ILE A 693 -19.67 -21.81 -3.88
CA ILE A 693 -19.53 -23.03 -4.69
C ILE A 693 -20.13 -24.21 -3.94
N TYR A 694 -21.04 -24.92 -4.60
CA TYR A 694 -21.79 -26.06 -4.08
C TYR A 694 -21.25 -27.35 -4.69
N ASP A 695 -20.93 -28.33 -3.85
CA ASP A 695 -20.37 -29.62 -4.27
C ASP A 695 -21.44 -30.70 -4.49
N LEU A 696 -22.67 -30.48 -4.01
CA LEU A 696 -23.84 -31.31 -4.27
C LEU A 696 -24.95 -30.45 -4.91
N PRO A 697 -25.37 -30.71 -6.17
CA PRO A 697 -26.42 -29.94 -6.84
C PRO A 697 -27.75 -29.89 -6.07
N GLU A 698 -28.14 -30.99 -5.42
CA GLU A 698 -29.35 -31.11 -4.61
C GLU A 698 -29.30 -30.33 -3.27
N SER A 699 -28.16 -29.76 -2.91
CA SER A 699 -27.96 -29.05 -1.64
C SER A 699 -28.94 -27.87 -1.46
N GLN A 700 -29.62 -27.85 -0.31
CA GLN A 700 -30.49 -26.75 0.11
C GLN A 700 -29.78 -25.74 1.04
N THR A 701 -28.44 -25.79 1.12
CA THR A 701 -27.69 -24.89 2.02
C THR A 701 -27.88 -23.43 1.59
N PRO A 702 -28.38 -22.52 2.46
CA PRO A 702 -28.65 -21.15 2.07
C PRO A 702 -27.37 -20.38 1.73
N LEU A 703 -27.45 -19.40 0.84
CA LEU A 703 -26.31 -18.55 0.44
C LEU A 703 -25.72 -17.72 1.59
N GLN A 704 -26.49 -17.48 2.67
CA GLN A 704 -26.10 -16.66 3.81
C GLN A 704 -25.69 -15.23 3.39
N ARG A 705 -24.39 -14.94 3.37
CA ARG A 705 -23.80 -13.64 2.97
C ARG A 705 -23.27 -13.61 1.54
N PHE A 706 -23.39 -14.71 0.81
CA PHE A 706 -22.96 -14.81 -0.58
C PHE A 706 -24.08 -14.40 -1.53
N VAL A 707 -23.76 -13.83 -2.70
CA VAL A 707 -24.77 -13.29 -3.64
C VAL A 707 -25.23 -14.32 -4.67
N HIS A 708 -24.30 -15.15 -5.16
CA HIS A 708 -24.55 -16.09 -6.25
C HIS A 708 -24.22 -17.54 -5.88
N ARG A 709 -24.95 -18.48 -6.48
CA ARG A 709 -24.64 -19.91 -6.44
C ARG A 709 -23.84 -20.28 -7.68
N LEU A 710 -22.76 -21.04 -7.47
CA LEU A 710 -22.04 -21.77 -8.52
C LEU A 710 -22.09 -23.25 -8.16
N GLU A 711 -22.40 -24.11 -9.13
CA GLU A 711 -22.27 -25.55 -8.99
C GLU A 711 -20.83 -25.98 -9.31
N LEU A 712 -20.39 -27.13 -8.76
CA LEU A 712 -19.08 -27.70 -9.04
C LEU A 712 -18.96 -28.25 -10.48
N ASP A 713 -20.01 -28.88 -11.00
CA ASP A 713 -20.05 -29.44 -12.37
C ASP A 713 -19.84 -28.36 -13.45
N ALA A 714 -20.39 -27.17 -13.24
CA ALA A 714 -20.18 -26.00 -14.09
C ALA A 714 -18.70 -25.52 -14.10
N LEU A 715 -17.93 -25.81 -13.05
CA LEU A 715 -16.48 -25.54 -12.98
C LEU A 715 -15.65 -26.67 -13.60
N GLU A 716 -16.09 -27.93 -13.48
CA GLU A 716 -15.49 -29.09 -14.15
C GLU A 716 -15.63 -29.00 -15.68
N ALA A 717 -16.78 -28.50 -16.15
CA ALA A 717 -17.06 -28.28 -17.57
C ALA A 717 -16.11 -27.28 -18.25
N ILE A 718 -15.42 -26.42 -17.50
CA ILE A 718 -14.48 -25.44 -18.04
C ILE A 718 -13.26 -26.17 -18.63
N GLN A 719 -13.13 -26.11 -19.96
CA GLN A 719 -12.04 -26.79 -20.66
C GLN A 719 -10.69 -26.07 -20.59
N ALA A 720 -10.68 -24.77 -20.28
CA ALA A 720 -9.47 -23.97 -20.23
C ALA A 720 -8.41 -24.55 -19.28
N LYS A 721 -7.14 -24.48 -19.70
CA LYS A 721 -6.01 -25.09 -19.01
C LYS A 721 -5.77 -24.44 -17.65
N VAL A 722 -6.00 -23.13 -17.48
CA VAL A 722 -6.00 -22.46 -16.16
C VAL A 722 -7.37 -21.89 -15.82
N ILE A 723 -7.88 -22.13 -14.61
CA ILE A 723 -8.94 -21.31 -14.00
C ILE A 723 -8.30 -20.32 -13.04
N HIS A 724 -8.49 -19.03 -13.28
CA HIS A 724 -7.98 -17.94 -12.45
C HIS A 724 -9.15 -17.24 -11.74
N PHE A 725 -9.33 -17.52 -10.47
CA PHE A 725 -10.25 -16.79 -9.60
C PHE A 725 -9.65 -15.43 -9.23
N GLY A 726 -10.49 -14.45 -8.89
CA GLY A 726 -10.04 -13.28 -8.13
C GLY A 726 -9.85 -13.65 -6.67
N SER A 727 -10.83 -13.34 -5.83
CA SER A 727 -10.87 -13.79 -4.45
C SER A 727 -11.37 -15.23 -4.30
N LEU A 728 -10.69 -16.02 -3.46
CA LEU A 728 -11.23 -17.24 -2.83
C LEU A 728 -11.51 -17.04 -1.32
N PHE A 729 -11.51 -15.80 -0.81
CA PHE A 729 -11.76 -15.51 0.60
C PHE A 729 -13.23 -15.73 0.98
N GLY A 730 -13.44 -16.36 2.14
CA GLY A 730 -14.74 -16.51 2.78
C GLY A 730 -14.90 -17.89 3.39
N SER A 731 -15.16 -17.96 4.69
CA SER A 731 -15.43 -19.24 5.36
C SER A 731 -16.65 -19.89 4.73
N TYR A 732 -16.51 -21.16 4.32
CA TYR A 732 -17.53 -21.92 3.58
C TYR A 732 -17.93 -21.31 2.22
N ARG A 733 -17.05 -20.53 1.57
CA ARG A 733 -17.20 -20.14 0.15
C ARG A 733 -17.24 -21.38 -0.74
N VAL A 734 -16.38 -22.35 -0.46
CA VAL A 734 -16.45 -23.70 -1.02
C VAL A 734 -17.15 -24.59 0.00
N LEU A 735 -18.15 -25.34 -0.46
CA LEU A 735 -18.87 -26.31 0.36
C LEU A 735 -18.21 -27.69 0.29
N ALA A 736 -18.38 -28.43 1.38
CA ALA A 736 -17.86 -29.78 1.58
C ALA A 736 -18.97 -30.58 2.27
N GLN A 737 -19.89 -31.09 1.47
CA GLN A 737 -21.11 -31.78 1.90
C GLN A 737 -21.07 -33.28 1.62
N SER A 738 -20.42 -33.72 0.54
CA SER A 738 -20.12 -35.13 0.32
C SER A 738 -19.16 -35.64 1.41
N GLU A 739 -19.22 -36.94 1.73
CA GLU A 739 -18.38 -37.50 2.80
C GLU A 739 -16.89 -37.42 2.45
N GLU A 740 -16.52 -37.68 1.19
CA GLU A 740 -15.16 -37.49 0.68
C GLU A 740 -14.68 -36.04 0.82
N HIS A 741 -15.57 -35.07 0.58
CA HIS A 741 -15.25 -33.66 0.71
C HIS A 741 -15.15 -33.21 2.17
N LYS A 742 -15.96 -33.75 3.08
CA LYS A 742 -15.83 -33.58 4.53
C LYS A 742 -14.52 -34.17 5.06
N ASP A 743 -14.14 -35.36 4.60
CA ASP A 743 -12.87 -35.99 4.93
C ASP A 743 -11.67 -35.17 4.41
N LEU A 744 -11.76 -34.66 3.18
CA LEU A 744 -10.73 -33.76 2.62
C LEU A 744 -10.62 -32.47 3.46
N LEU A 745 -11.72 -31.80 3.78
CA LEU A 745 -11.71 -30.58 4.58
C LEU A 745 -11.14 -30.82 5.99
N THR A 746 -11.51 -31.94 6.62
CA THR A 746 -10.97 -32.37 7.91
C THR A 746 -9.46 -32.61 7.82
N TRP A 747 -9.01 -33.29 6.76
CA TRP A 747 -7.59 -33.55 6.52
C TRP A 747 -6.80 -32.28 6.21
N VAL A 748 -7.30 -31.38 5.36
CA VAL A 748 -6.70 -30.05 5.09
C VAL A 748 -6.55 -29.27 6.38
N ARG A 749 -7.59 -29.20 7.22
CA ARG A 749 -7.53 -28.47 8.50
C ARG A 749 -6.55 -29.08 9.51
N ARG A 750 -6.35 -30.41 9.52
CA ARG A 750 -5.31 -31.07 10.33
C ARG A 750 -3.89 -30.74 9.87
N ASN A 751 -3.66 -30.48 8.58
CA ASN A 751 -2.34 -30.14 8.05
C ASN A 751 -2.04 -28.61 8.09
N MET A 752 -3.06 -27.75 8.03
CA MET A 752 -2.91 -26.27 8.12
C MET A 752 -2.77 -25.74 9.58
N VAL A 753 -1.88 -26.39 10.35
CA VAL A 753 -1.50 -26.02 11.73
C VAL A 753 -0.04 -25.57 11.72
N PHE A 754 0.29 -24.52 12.49
CA PHE A 754 1.62 -23.92 12.46
C PHE A 754 2.72 -24.93 12.83
N GLN A 755 3.76 -25.03 12.00
CA GLN A 755 4.91 -25.93 12.20
C GLN A 755 6.25 -25.21 12.42
N ASN A 756 6.30 -23.89 12.25
CA ASN A 756 7.54 -23.12 12.37
C ASN A 756 8.22 -23.32 13.74
N PRO A 757 9.47 -23.84 13.81
CA PRO A 757 10.10 -24.16 15.09
C PRO A 757 10.28 -22.96 16.02
N VAL A 758 10.56 -21.77 15.48
CA VAL A 758 10.75 -20.56 16.31
C VAL A 758 9.42 -20.10 16.91
N LEU A 759 8.33 -20.16 16.15
CA LEU A 759 6.99 -19.85 16.66
C LEU A 759 6.56 -20.84 17.74
N LEU A 760 6.68 -22.14 17.47
CA LEU A 760 6.26 -23.20 18.39
C LEU A 760 7.08 -23.21 19.68
N GLN A 761 8.41 -23.06 19.61
CA GLN A 761 9.26 -23.00 20.81
C GLN A 761 8.96 -21.74 21.64
N THR A 762 8.70 -20.60 20.99
CA THR A 762 8.38 -19.34 21.68
C THR A 762 7.04 -19.41 22.38
N ALA A 763 5.98 -19.88 21.70
CA ALA A 763 4.69 -20.11 22.33
C ALA A 763 4.78 -21.17 23.44
N SER A 764 5.57 -22.24 23.27
CA SER A 764 5.77 -23.27 24.29
C SER A 764 6.42 -22.72 25.58
N ARG A 765 7.45 -21.86 25.47
CA ARG A 765 8.04 -21.19 26.66
C ARG A 765 7.01 -20.35 27.43
N ILE A 766 6.12 -19.66 26.72
CA ILE A 766 5.07 -18.83 27.32
C ILE A 766 3.97 -19.70 27.96
N VAL A 767 3.50 -20.73 27.25
CA VAL A 767 2.51 -21.70 27.76
C VAL A 767 3.03 -22.43 29.00
N ASN A 768 4.31 -22.81 29.05
CA ASN A 768 4.93 -23.41 30.24
C ASN A 768 4.99 -22.45 31.43
N GLN A 769 5.10 -21.13 31.21
CA GLN A 769 5.00 -20.12 32.27
C GLN A 769 3.56 -19.93 32.76
N LEU A 770 2.57 -20.03 31.85
CA LEU A 770 1.14 -20.06 32.16
C LEU A 770 0.68 -21.36 32.86
N GLY A 771 1.57 -22.34 33.01
CA GLY A 771 1.33 -23.61 33.73
C GLY A 771 1.19 -24.85 32.84
N GLY A 772 1.24 -24.67 31.51
CA GLY A 772 1.13 -25.73 30.51
C GLY A 772 -0.22 -25.77 29.80
N VAL A 773 -0.35 -26.67 28.83
CA VAL A 773 -1.56 -26.86 28.01
C VAL A 773 -2.76 -27.21 28.92
N LYS A 774 -3.92 -26.60 28.66
CA LYS A 774 -5.15 -26.68 29.46
C LYS A 774 -5.03 -26.23 30.94
N GLN A 775 -4.08 -25.34 31.28
CA GLN A 775 -3.94 -24.81 32.66
C GLN A 775 -4.31 -23.31 32.82
N PHE A 776 -4.75 -22.65 31.74
CA PHE A 776 -5.18 -21.24 31.72
C PHE A 776 -6.37 -21.07 30.75
N VAL A 777 -7.08 -19.95 30.82
CA VAL A 777 -8.13 -19.58 29.85
C VAL A 777 -7.50 -18.79 28.69
N GLY A 778 -7.74 -19.20 27.45
CA GLY A 778 -7.30 -18.46 26.27
C GLY A 778 -8.37 -17.47 25.78
N ILE A 779 -8.00 -16.22 25.50
CA ILE A 779 -8.94 -15.21 24.98
C ILE A 779 -8.35 -14.49 23.78
N HIS A 780 -9.17 -14.20 22.77
CA HIS A 780 -8.82 -13.33 21.64
C HIS A 780 -9.79 -12.13 21.52
N LEU A 781 -9.31 -10.93 21.85
CA LEU A 781 -10.08 -9.67 21.89
C LEU A 781 -9.63 -8.69 20.80
N ARG A 782 -10.51 -8.40 19.84
CA ARG A 782 -10.31 -7.36 18.82
C ARG A 782 -10.97 -6.06 19.27
N VAL A 783 -10.15 -5.03 19.48
CA VAL A 783 -10.60 -3.69 19.91
C VAL A 783 -9.94 -2.56 19.10
N GLY A 784 -8.87 -2.85 18.37
CA GLY A 784 -8.09 -1.85 17.65
C GLY A 784 -8.65 -1.43 16.29
N ASP A 785 -9.35 -2.31 15.56
CA ASP A 785 -9.59 -2.12 14.11
C ASP A 785 -11.06 -2.16 13.63
N GLY A 786 -11.28 -1.52 12.47
CA GLY A 786 -12.43 -1.71 11.60
C GLY A 786 -13.80 -1.71 12.28
N LEU A 787 -14.64 -2.66 11.87
CA LEU A 787 -15.98 -2.85 12.43
C LEU A 787 -15.94 -3.44 13.86
N PHE A 788 -14.87 -4.16 14.23
CA PHE A 788 -14.72 -4.74 15.56
C PHE A 788 -14.60 -3.64 16.62
N LYS A 789 -13.88 -2.55 16.33
CA LYS A 789 -13.80 -1.38 17.20
C LYS A 789 -15.17 -0.77 17.54
N VAL A 790 -16.12 -0.76 16.59
CA VAL A 790 -17.48 -0.20 16.77
C VAL A 790 -18.32 -1.01 17.77
N ARG A 791 -18.04 -2.32 17.88
CA ARG A 791 -18.71 -3.26 18.81
C ARG A 791 -17.77 -3.82 19.87
N ALA A 792 -16.60 -3.19 20.07
CA ALA A 792 -15.57 -3.67 20.97
C ALA A 792 -16.06 -3.69 22.42
N SER A 793 -16.87 -2.71 22.80
CA SER A 793 -17.53 -2.66 24.10
C SER A 793 -18.43 -3.88 24.32
N ILE A 794 -19.38 -4.11 23.41
CA ILE A 794 -20.31 -5.24 23.44
C ILE A 794 -19.56 -6.58 23.47
N HIS A 795 -18.54 -6.78 22.63
CA HIS A 795 -17.81 -8.05 22.58
C HIS A 795 -16.88 -8.31 23.77
N VAL A 796 -16.27 -7.27 24.34
CA VAL A 796 -15.51 -7.40 25.59
C VAL A 796 -16.46 -7.67 26.76
N ASP A 797 -17.65 -7.06 26.74
CA ASP A 797 -18.68 -7.23 27.74
C ASP A 797 -19.32 -8.64 27.70
N ASP A 798 -19.72 -9.13 26.52
CA ASP A 798 -20.21 -10.50 26.31
C ASP A 798 -19.22 -11.54 26.90
N ILE A 799 -17.94 -11.39 26.58
CA ILE A 799 -16.87 -12.29 27.06
C ILE A 799 -16.60 -12.09 28.56
N TYR A 800 -16.68 -10.86 29.08
CA TYR A 800 -16.52 -10.60 30.52
C TYR A 800 -17.61 -11.28 31.35
N HIS A 801 -18.89 -11.14 30.96
CA HIS A 801 -19.99 -11.81 31.66
C HIS A 801 -19.92 -13.33 31.52
N GLN A 802 -19.42 -13.86 30.39
CA GLN A 802 -19.11 -15.28 30.28
C GLN A 802 -18.02 -15.72 31.26
N LEU A 803 -16.89 -15.01 31.37
CA LEU A 803 -15.84 -15.32 32.35
C LEU A 803 -16.35 -15.25 33.80
N VAL A 804 -17.15 -14.24 34.13
CA VAL A 804 -17.78 -14.08 35.45
C VAL A 804 -18.65 -15.29 35.78
N ASN A 805 -19.55 -15.67 34.87
CA ASN A 805 -20.43 -16.82 35.04
C ASN A 805 -19.63 -18.12 35.20
N GLU A 806 -18.62 -18.33 34.36
CA GLU A 806 -17.89 -19.59 34.26
C GLU A 806 -16.76 -19.79 35.27
N TYR A 807 -16.19 -18.71 35.82
CA TYR A 807 -14.97 -18.71 36.66
C TYR A 807 -15.02 -17.85 37.93
N THR A 808 -16.18 -17.31 38.31
CA THR A 808 -16.38 -16.62 39.60
C THR A 808 -17.66 -17.07 40.30
N ASP A 809 -17.83 -16.66 41.54
CA ASP A 809 -19.03 -16.81 42.38
C ASP A 809 -19.68 -15.44 42.73
N LEU A 810 -19.36 -14.39 41.95
CA LEU A 810 -19.79 -13.01 42.21
C LEU A 810 -21.29 -12.81 42.01
N THR A 811 -21.96 -12.22 43.00
CA THR A 811 -23.37 -11.83 42.87
C THR A 811 -23.55 -10.65 41.91
N VAL A 812 -24.78 -10.44 41.40
CA VAL A 812 -25.11 -9.34 40.47
C VAL A 812 -24.66 -7.96 41.01
N ASP A 813 -24.84 -7.72 42.31
CA ASP A 813 -24.44 -6.46 42.98
C ASP A 813 -22.91 -6.29 43.12
N GLU A 814 -22.15 -7.38 43.04
CA GLU A 814 -20.68 -7.36 43.04
C GLU A 814 -20.14 -7.23 41.61
N VAL A 815 -20.75 -7.90 40.64
CA VAL A 815 -20.43 -7.72 39.21
C VAL A 815 -20.66 -6.26 38.80
N ALA A 816 -21.74 -5.63 39.27
CA ALA A 816 -22.02 -4.21 39.03
C ALA A 816 -20.95 -3.24 39.62
N GLN A 817 -20.15 -3.66 40.60
CA GLN A 817 -19.02 -2.86 41.12
C GLN A 817 -17.80 -2.91 40.19
N TYR A 818 -17.56 -4.05 39.54
CA TYR A 818 -16.48 -4.20 38.55
C TYR A 818 -16.88 -3.70 37.15
N ASP A 819 -18.16 -3.83 36.79
CA ASP A 819 -18.75 -3.41 35.53
C ASP A 819 -19.70 -2.22 35.69
N ASN A 820 -19.18 -1.14 36.29
CA ASN A 820 -19.93 0.08 36.56
C ASN A 820 -20.28 0.93 35.31
N ARG A 821 -20.10 0.38 34.10
CA ARG A 821 -20.43 1.01 32.81
C ARG A 821 -21.18 0.07 31.86
N HIS A 822 -21.74 -1.05 32.35
CA HIS A 822 -22.42 -2.06 31.54
C HIS A 822 -23.39 -1.45 30.51
N ASP A 823 -24.35 -0.63 30.97
CA ASP A 823 -25.35 0.03 30.13
C ASP A 823 -24.75 0.97 29.05
N ASP A 824 -23.54 1.49 29.26
CA ASP A 824 -22.80 2.26 28.25
C ASP A 824 -22.04 1.36 27.29
N ASP A 825 -21.43 0.27 27.77
CA ASP A 825 -20.72 -0.68 26.94
C ASP A 825 -21.67 -1.51 26.04
N ARG A 826 -22.94 -1.71 26.41
CA ARG A 826 -23.97 -2.32 25.52
C ARG A 826 -24.37 -1.42 24.33
N LYS A 827 -23.97 -0.14 24.28
CA LYS A 827 -24.29 0.78 23.18
C LYS A 827 -23.26 0.65 22.05
N GLU A 828 -23.69 0.71 20.79
CA GLU A 828 -22.76 0.84 19.65
C GLU A 828 -22.09 2.22 19.66
N ASP A 829 -20.79 2.29 19.39
CA ASP A 829 -20.10 3.58 19.24
C ASP A 829 -20.46 4.26 17.90
N THR A 830 -21.54 5.04 17.93
CA THR A 830 -22.05 5.78 16.78
C THR A 830 -21.14 6.92 16.31
N ASN A 831 -20.06 7.26 17.02
CA ASN A 831 -19.08 8.27 16.58
C ASN A 831 -18.19 7.76 15.43
N TYR A 832 -18.14 6.45 15.18
CA TYR A 832 -17.32 5.86 14.12
C TYR A 832 -18.13 5.75 12.80
N GLU A 833 -17.84 6.63 11.83
CA GLU A 833 -18.59 6.72 10.56
C GLU A 833 -18.38 5.51 9.62
N VAL A 834 -19.08 4.40 9.88
CA VAL A 834 -19.21 3.27 8.94
C VAL A 834 -20.69 3.03 8.61
N LYS A 835 -21.29 4.01 7.92
CA LYS A 835 -22.65 3.88 7.34
C LYS A 835 -22.67 3.11 6.01
N GLN A 836 -21.52 2.86 5.37
CA GLN A 836 -21.44 2.30 4.00
C GLN A 836 -21.36 0.76 3.91
N LEU A 837 -21.48 0.02 5.02
CA LEU A 837 -21.34 -1.46 5.04
C LEU A 837 -22.43 -2.20 5.85
N ARG A 838 -23.57 -1.55 6.16
CA ARG A 838 -24.64 -2.15 6.99
C ARG A 838 -25.71 -2.87 6.15
N ASP A 839 -25.46 -4.14 5.83
CA ASP A 839 -26.50 -5.16 5.54
C ASP A 839 -26.69 -6.14 6.73
N THR A 840 -26.02 -5.90 7.85
CA THR A 840 -26.37 -6.58 9.11
C THR A 840 -27.62 -5.91 9.69
N PRO A 841 -28.69 -6.66 10.06
CA PRO A 841 -29.83 -6.05 10.73
C PRO A 841 -29.36 -5.34 11.99
N VAL A 842 -29.84 -4.10 12.16
CA VAL A 842 -29.69 -3.39 13.43
C VAL A 842 -30.60 -4.12 14.42
N LEU A 843 -29.99 -4.95 15.28
CA LEU A 843 -30.63 -5.32 16.52
C LEU A 843 -30.90 -4.01 17.26
N GLU A 844 -32.18 -3.73 17.52
CA GLU A 844 -32.56 -2.59 18.36
C GLU A 844 -31.86 -2.72 19.72
N ALA A 845 -31.62 -1.59 20.39
CA ALA A 845 -30.87 -1.56 21.64
C ALA A 845 -31.68 -2.14 22.81
N VAL A 846 -31.85 -3.47 22.81
CA VAL A 846 -32.39 -4.23 23.92
C VAL A 846 -31.48 -4.01 25.12
N GLN A 847 -31.99 -3.30 26.13
CA GLN A 847 -31.35 -3.21 27.42
C GLN A 847 -31.29 -4.61 28.03
N GLN A 848 -30.13 -5.25 27.90
CA GLN A 848 -29.79 -6.46 28.61
C GLN A 848 -29.24 -6.01 29.98
N PRO A 849 -29.94 -6.25 31.10
CA PRO A 849 -29.39 -5.98 32.42
C PRO A 849 -28.28 -6.99 32.72
N ILE A 850 -27.39 -6.67 33.67
CA ILE A 850 -26.42 -7.62 34.20
C ILE A 850 -27.18 -8.86 34.70
N GLN A 851 -26.83 -10.04 34.18
CA GLN A 851 -27.38 -11.33 34.58
C GLN A 851 -26.24 -12.28 34.91
N VAL A 852 -26.27 -12.84 36.13
CA VAL A 852 -25.31 -13.85 36.57
C VAL A 852 -26.00 -15.21 36.61
N THR A 853 -25.34 -16.24 36.07
CA THR A 853 -25.80 -17.63 36.06
C THR A 853 -24.58 -18.55 36.06
N HIS A 854 -24.20 -19.02 37.25
CA HIS A 854 -23.06 -19.91 37.42
C HIS A 854 -23.38 -21.36 37.02
N PRO A 855 -22.38 -22.16 36.60
CA PRO A 855 -22.53 -23.62 36.50
C PRO A 855 -22.73 -24.23 37.90
N PRO A 856 -23.24 -25.48 37.99
CA PRO A 856 -23.41 -26.19 39.27
C PRO A 856 -22.15 -26.18 40.14
N ASP A 857 -22.32 -26.08 41.46
CA ASP A 857 -21.23 -25.92 42.44
C ASP A 857 -20.06 -26.90 42.25
N THR A 858 -20.34 -28.15 41.86
CA THR A 858 -19.31 -29.18 41.62
C THR A 858 -18.39 -28.85 40.45
N ILE A 859 -18.89 -28.15 39.42
CA ILE A 859 -18.11 -27.65 38.29
C ILE A 859 -17.42 -26.34 38.66
N LEU A 860 -18.14 -25.44 39.34
CA LEU A 860 -17.58 -24.14 39.76
C LEU A 860 -16.39 -24.33 40.73
N GLN A 861 -16.53 -25.18 41.75
CA GLN A 861 -15.44 -25.50 42.68
C GLN A 861 -14.28 -26.24 42.00
N ALA A 862 -14.53 -27.01 40.95
CA ALA A 862 -13.48 -27.65 40.16
C ALA A 862 -12.68 -26.62 39.32
N ARG A 863 -13.36 -25.61 38.75
CA ARG A 863 -12.72 -24.49 38.03
C ARG A 863 -11.99 -23.52 38.96
N LEU A 864 -12.60 -23.15 40.09
CA LEU A 864 -11.97 -22.31 41.12
C LEU A 864 -10.77 -23.01 41.77
N GLY A 865 -10.84 -24.32 42.01
CA GLY A 865 -9.67 -25.16 42.31
C GLY A 865 -8.94 -24.90 43.64
N THR A 866 -7.87 -25.66 43.87
CA THR A 866 -7.15 -25.70 45.17
C THR A 866 -5.77 -25.05 45.15
N SER A 867 -5.10 -24.93 43.99
CA SER A 867 -3.77 -24.32 43.85
C SER A 867 -3.61 -23.64 42.50
N THR A 868 -2.85 -22.54 42.46
CA THR A 868 -2.27 -21.99 41.23
C THR A 868 -1.36 -23.01 40.56
N LYS A 869 -1.32 -23.01 39.22
CA LYS A 869 -0.45 -23.89 38.40
C LYS A 869 0.53 -23.13 37.49
N HIS A 870 0.37 -21.82 37.35
CA HIS A 870 1.30 -20.96 36.62
C HIS A 870 2.56 -20.67 37.44
N HIS A 871 3.65 -20.38 36.75
CA HIS A 871 4.93 -19.98 37.36
C HIS A 871 5.08 -18.45 37.51
N LEU A 872 4.09 -17.70 37.01
CA LEU A 872 4.07 -16.24 36.95
C LEU A 872 3.58 -15.59 38.25
N LYS A 873 3.97 -14.32 38.48
CA LYS A 873 3.40 -13.48 39.54
C LYS A 873 2.17 -12.74 39.02
N CYS A 874 1.06 -12.84 39.75
CA CYS A 874 -0.16 -12.10 39.45
C CYS A 874 -0.10 -10.65 39.94
N GLN A 875 -1.08 -9.83 39.52
CA GLN A 875 -1.21 -8.46 40.02
C GLN A 875 -1.66 -8.43 41.49
N SER A 876 -1.40 -7.33 42.18
CA SER A 876 -1.85 -7.12 43.57
C SER A 876 -3.37 -6.97 43.62
N SER A 877 -4.05 -7.99 44.12
CA SER A 877 -5.48 -7.97 44.45
C SER A 877 -5.79 -7.04 45.62
N ASP A 878 -7.02 -6.55 45.69
CA ASP A 878 -7.54 -5.69 46.77
C ASP A 878 -8.03 -6.49 48.01
N GLY A 879 -7.93 -7.82 47.94
CA GLY A 879 -8.45 -8.76 48.93
C GLY A 879 -9.77 -9.42 48.52
N ARG A 880 -10.61 -8.76 47.72
CA ARG A 880 -11.97 -9.23 47.37
C ARG A 880 -11.96 -10.35 46.35
N ASN A 881 -11.11 -10.22 45.32
CA ASN A 881 -10.98 -11.17 44.21
C ASN A 881 -9.88 -12.23 44.41
N ASN A 882 -9.33 -12.36 45.62
CA ASN A 882 -8.21 -13.26 45.94
C ASN A 882 -8.43 -14.72 45.49
N GLN A 883 -9.67 -15.20 45.49
CA GLN A 883 -9.99 -16.58 45.09
C GLN A 883 -9.96 -16.80 43.57
N PHE A 884 -10.18 -15.76 42.76
CA PHE A 884 -10.06 -15.82 41.30
C PHE A 884 -8.60 -15.74 40.82
N ALA A 885 -7.64 -15.48 41.72
CA ALA A 885 -6.21 -15.56 41.44
C ALA A 885 -5.71 -17.00 41.17
N LYS A 886 -6.61 -17.99 41.10
CA LYS A 886 -6.31 -19.35 40.62
C LYS A 886 -6.63 -19.52 39.12
N THR A 887 -7.50 -18.67 38.58
CA THR A 887 -7.85 -18.62 37.15
C THR A 887 -6.79 -17.79 36.41
N ALA A 888 -5.78 -18.45 35.85
CA ALA A 888 -4.87 -17.82 34.90
C ALA A 888 -5.61 -17.53 33.59
N ILE A 889 -5.48 -16.31 33.08
CA ILE A 889 -6.08 -15.87 31.81
C ILE A 889 -4.99 -15.33 30.90
N TYR A 890 -4.98 -15.73 29.63
CA TYR A 890 -4.15 -15.15 28.58
C TYR A 890 -5.01 -14.40 27.55
N ILE A 891 -4.73 -13.12 27.34
CA ILE A 891 -5.44 -12.30 26.34
C ILE A 891 -4.51 -11.99 25.16
N ALA A 892 -4.79 -12.61 24.02
CA ALA A 892 -4.35 -12.16 22.70
C ALA A 892 -5.20 -10.96 22.26
N THR A 893 -4.60 -9.85 21.85
CA THR A 893 -5.35 -8.65 21.46
C THR A 893 -4.56 -7.69 20.58
N ASP A 894 -5.26 -6.99 19.69
CA ASP A 894 -4.71 -5.88 18.87
C ASP A 894 -4.69 -4.52 19.60
N CYS A 895 -4.95 -4.51 20.92
CA CYS A 895 -4.81 -3.33 21.77
C CYS A 895 -3.33 -3.02 22.10
N PRO A 896 -2.78 -1.82 21.80
CA PRO A 896 -1.39 -1.48 22.13
C PRO A 896 -1.07 -1.46 23.64
N ASN A 897 -1.99 -0.93 24.46
CA ASN A 897 -1.84 -0.84 25.92
C ASN A 897 -3.00 -1.57 26.64
N PRO A 898 -3.07 -2.92 26.66
CA PRO A 898 -4.25 -3.64 27.13
C PRO A 898 -4.65 -3.33 28.58
N ARG A 899 -3.66 -3.20 29.48
CA ARG A 899 -3.86 -2.98 30.92
C ARG A 899 -4.43 -1.59 31.25
N GLU A 900 -4.26 -0.61 30.36
CA GLU A 900 -4.77 0.75 30.53
C GLU A 900 -6.16 0.92 29.86
N HIS A 901 -6.47 0.13 28.84
CA HIS A 901 -7.63 0.30 27.97
C HIS A 901 -8.97 0.18 28.73
N PRO A 902 -9.84 1.21 28.73
CA PRO A 902 -11.02 1.27 29.60
C PRO A 902 -11.95 0.05 29.53
N LEU A 903 -12.19 -0.51 28.33
CA LEU A 903 -13.01 -1.70 28.16
C LEU A 903 -12.43 -2.93 28.85
N LEU A 904 -11.10 -3.10 28.78
CA LEU A 904 -10.42 -4.30 29.29
C LEU A 904 -10.20 -4.24 30.80
N GLN A 905 -10.25 -3.05 31.41
CA GLN A 905 -10.08 -2.87 32.85
C GLN A 905 -11.06 -3.69 33.69
N LYS A 906 -12.29 -3.98 33.22
CA LYS A 906 -13.23 -4.84 33.98
C LYS A 906 -12.66 -6.25 34.18
N ILE A 907 -12.00 -6.82 33.16
CA ILE A 907 -11.33 -8.13 33.25
C ILE A 907 -10.12 -8.07 34.21
N PHE A 908 -9.23 -7.08 34.05
CA PHE A 908 -8.03 -6.94 34.91
C PHE A 908 -8.36 -6.63 36.39
N LYS A 909 -9.49 -5.96 36.66
CA LYS A 909 -9.95 -5.69 38.05
C LYS A 909 -10.62 -6.91 38.68
N THR A 910 -11.33 -7.73 37.90
CA THR A 910 -12.00 -8.93 38.41
C THR A 910 -11.03 -10.10 38.60
N PHE A 911 -10.08 -10.30 37.68
CA PHE A 911 -9.16 -11.45 37.71
C PHE A 911 -7.69 -11.00 37.96
N PRO A 912 -7.08 -11.34 39.12
CA PRO A 912 -5.69 -10.91 39.42
C PRO A 912 -4.61 -11.47 38.49
N CYS A 913 -4.86 -12.61 37.83
CA CYS A 913 -3.89 -13.39 37.07
C CYS A 913 -4.13 -13.33 35.55
N VAL A 914 -4.40 -12.12 35.05
CA VAL A 914 -4.53 -11.85 33.60
C VAL A 914 -3.20 -11.44 33.01
N PHE A 915 -2.76 -12.18 32.00
CA PHE A 915 -1.51 -12.00 31.26
C PHE A 915 -1.79 -11.63 29.81
N VAL A 916 -0.88 -10.88 29.21
CA VAL A 916 -0.89 -10.41 27.82
C VAL A 916 0.51 -10.59 27.23
N LEU A 917 0.63 -10.63 25.90
CA LEU A 917 1.91 -10.85 25.21
C LEU A 917 3.04 -9.90 25.66
N SER A 918 2.70 -8.67 26.04
CA SER A 918 3.65 -7.67 26.55
C SER A 918 4.32 -8.01 27.89
N ASP A 919 3.81 -9.00 28.62
CA ASP A 919 4.43 -9.51 29.86
C ASP A 919 5.60 -10.48 29.55
N PHE A 920 5.66 -11.02 28.32
CA PHE A 920 6.58 -12.08 27.89
C PHE A 920 7.69 -11.59 26.93
N LYS A 921 8.00 -10.28 26.93
CA LYS A 921 8.95 -9.66 25.98
C LYS A 921 10.31 -10.35 25.86
N SER A 922 10.81 -10.97 26.93
CA SER A 922 12.05 -11.75 26.92
C SER A 922 11.98 -12.98 26.01
N ASP A 923 10.84 -13.64 25.94
CA ASP A 923 10.64 -14.84 25.12
C ASP A 923 10.52 -14.52 23.64
N LEU A 924 10.07 -13.32 23.28
CA LEU A 924 9.89 -12.89 21.89
C LEU A 924 11.22 -12.62 21.15
N LYS A 925 12.34 -12.52 21.88
CA LYS A 925 13.65 -12.12 21.33
C LYS A 925 14.09 -12.92 20.09
N GLU A 926 13.76 -14.21 20.01
CA GLU A 926 14.14 -15.05 18.86
C GLU A 926 13.37 -14.68 17.57
N LEU A 927 12.22 -14.02 17.66
CA LEU A 927 11.46 -13.52 16.52
C LEU A 927 12.19 -12.38 15.79
N THR A 928 12.96 -11.57 16.52
CA THR A 928 13.79 -10.48 15.95
C THR A 928 14.78 -10.99 14.90
N LYS A 929 15.22 -12.26 15.01
CA LYS A 929 16.18 -12.90 14.09
C LYS A 929 15.56 -13.34 12.77
N ILE A 930 14.24 -13.50 12.71
CA ILE A 930 13.53 -14.05 11.54
C ILE A 930 13.40 -12.97 10.48
N LYS A 931 13.88 -13.25 9.27
CA LYS A 931 14.09 -12.24 8.24
C LYS A 931 13.96 -12.80 6.83
N VAL A 932 13.16 -12.14 5.99
CA VAL A 932 13.19 -12.39 4.53
C VAL A 932 14.48 -11.79 3.99
N VAL A 933 15.33 -12.63 3.41
CA VAL A 933 16.73 -12.29 3.12
C VAL A 933 16.83 -11.35 1.92
N GLU A 934 16.06 -11.65 0.89
CA GLU A 934 15.95 -10.95 -0.38
C GLU A 934 15.41 -9.52 -0.15
N ASP A 935 14.33 -9.42 0.65
CA ASP A 935 13.69 -8.16 1.00
C ASP A 935 14.44 -7.37 2.07
N ASN A 936 15.31 -8.01 2.87
CA ASN A 936 15.93 -7.45 4.08
C ASN A 936 14.90 -7.04 5.17
N VAL A 937 13.69 -7.59 5.14
CA VAL A 937 12.59 -7.27 6.09
C VAL A 937 12.53 -8.28 7.24
N HIS A 938 12.54 -7.76 8.48
CA HIS A 938 12.33 -8.55 9.70
C HIS A 938 10.85 -8.90 9.89
N LEU A 939 10.58 -10.13 10.35
CA LEU A 939 9.20 -10.66 10.43
C LEU A 939 8.52 -10.52 11.80
N GLU A 940 9.24 -10.13 12.86
CA GLU A 940 8.73 -10.09 14.24
C GLU A 940 7.30 -9.54 14.37
N SER A 941 7.07 -8.29 13.94
CA SER A 941 5.79 -7.60 14.05
C SER A 941 4.66 -8.28 13.26
N TYR A 942 4.97 -8.95 12.14
CA TYR A 942 4.01 -9.72 11.35
C TYR A 942 3.70 -11.09 11.96
N LEU A 943 4.56 -11.61 12.84
CA LEU A 943 4.44 -12.93 13.48
C LEU A 943 3.80 -12.88 14.87
N ILE A 944 3.73 -11.69 15.49
CA ILE A 944 3.02 -11.45 16.76
C ILE A 944 1.62 -12.09 16.80
N PRO A 945 0.72 -11.90 15.80
CA PRO A 945 -0.61 -12.52 15.85
C PRO A 945 -0.57 -14.06 15.82
N MET A 946 0.40 -14.65 15.10
CA MET A 946 0.54 -16.11 15.01
C MET A 946 0.97 -16.69 16.36
N ILE A 947 1.90 -16.04 17.06
CA ILE A 947 2.28 -16.39 18.43
C ILE A 947 1.08 -16.32 19.36
N ASP A 948 0.34 -15.21 19.33
CA ASP A 948 -0.87 -14.99 20.13
C ASP A 948 -1.91 -16.09 19.91
N ALA A 949 -2.15 -16.47 18.66
CA ALA A 949 -3.07 -17.55 18.29
C ALA A 949 -2.60 -18.94 18.78
N ILE A 950 -1.30 -19.25 18.70
CA ILE A 950 -0.75 -20.52 19.20
C ILE A 950 -0.84 -20.59 20.73
N ILE A 951 -0.61 -19.48 21.45
CA ILE A 951 -0.74 -19.43 22.91
C ILE A 951 -2.21 -19.55 23.31
N ALA A 952 -3.09 -18.70 22.79
CA ALA A 952 -4.50 -18.69 23.21
C ALA A 952 -5.23 -20.01 22.89
N ALA A 953 -4.83 -20.70 21.82
CA ALA A 953 -5.33 -22.03 21.48
C ALA A 953 -5.01 -23.12 22.53
N GLN A 954 -3.94 -22.97 23.32
CA GLN A 954 -3.51 -23.98 24.30
C GLN A 954 -4.19 -23.85 25.68
N GLY A 955 -5.18 -22.97 25.80
CA GLY A 955 -6.02 -22.85 27.00
C GLY A 955 -6.86 -24.10 27.29
N PHE A 956 -7.50 -24.13 28.46
CA PHE A 956 -8.50 -25.13 28.84
C PHE A 956 -9.81 -24.89 28.07
N ASP A 957 -10.36 -23.69 28.25
CA ASP A 957 -11.42 -23.11 27.43
C ASP A 957 -10.84 -21.96 26.58
N PHE A 958 -11.47 -21.67 25.45
CA PHE A 958 -11.11 -20.54 24.57
C PHE A 958 -12.31 -19.63 24.27
N TYR A 959 -12.14 -18.32 24.46
CA TYR A 959 -13.15 -17.31 24.15
C TYR A 959 -12.65 -16.33 23.08
N GLY A 960 -13.41 -16.17 22.00
CA GLY A 960 -13.00 -15.34 20.86
C GLY A 960 -14.04 -14.28 20.50
N THR A 961 -13.56 -13.09 20.14
CA THR A 961 -14.41 -12.00 19.60
C THR A 961 -15.36 -12.54 18.53
N ASN A 962 -16.66 -12.29 18.68
CA ASN A 962 -17.69 -12.78 17.76
C ASN A 962 -17.45 -12.26 16.32
N SER A 963 -17.83 -13.04 15.31
CA SER A 963 -17.69 -12.76 13.86
C SER A 963 -16.26 -12.53 13.33
N SER A 964 -15.24 -12.53 14.20
CA SER A 964 -13.83 -12.50 13.79
C SER A 964 -13.40 -13.85 13.22
N THR A 965 -13.01 -13.87 11.95
CA THR A 965 -12.50 -15.08 11.27
C THR A 965 -11.29 -15.68 11.99
N PHE A 966 -10.45 -14.82 12.58
CA PHE A 966 -9.28 -15.24 13.34
C PHE A 966 -9.66 -15.94 14.66
N SER A 967 -10.70 -15.44 15.35
CA SER A 967 -11.28 -16.13 16.52
C SER A 967 -11.78 -17.52 16.15
N THR A 968 -12.51 -17.65 15.04
CA THR A 968 -13.06 -18.92 14.53
C THR A 968 -11.97 -19.95 14.22
N TYR A 969 -10.78 -19.52 13.77
CA TYR A 969 -9.64 -20.42 13.51
C TYR A 969 -8.97 -20.91 14.80
N ILE A 970 -8.85 -20.04 15.79
CA ILE A 970 -8.36 -20.43 17.11
C ILE A 970 -9.36 -21.44 17.71
N GLU A 971 -10.63 -21.08 17.81
CA GLU A 971 -11.74 -21.90 18.33
C GLU A 971 -11.86 -23.27 17.65
N ARG A 972 -11.91 -23.34 16.32
CA ARG A 972 -12.38 -24.54 15.59
C ARG A 972 -11.28 -25.37 14.95
N GLN A 973 -10.03 -24.92 15.00
CA GLN A 973 -8.92 -25.60 14.33
C GLN A 973 -7.66 -25.65 15.18
N LEU A 974 -7.11 -24.51 15.63
CA LEU A 974 -5.89 -24.53 16.43
C LEU A 974 -6.13 -25.13 17.82
N HIS A 975 -7.17 -24.70 18.52
CA HIS A 975 -7.49 -25.18 19.86
C HIS A 975 -7.68 -26.71 19.86
N PRO A 976 -8.61 -27.31 19.07
CA PRO A 976 -8.71 -28.77 18.96
C PRO A 976 -7.40 -29.50 18.65
N MET A 977 -6.57 -28.95 17.74
CA MET A 977 -5.31 -29.58 17.35
C MET A 977 -4.22 -29.51 18.43
N TYR A 978 -4.22 -28.47 19.29
CA TYR A 978 -3.30 -28.39 20.43
C TYR A 978 -3.89 -29.00 21.72
N THR A 979 -5.21 -29.17 21.82
CA THR A 979 -5.90 -29.80 22.97
C THR A 979 -6.17 -31.30 22.81
N ASN A 980 -5.78 -31.88 21.67
CA ASN A 980 -6.08 -33.26 21.25
C ASN A 980 -7.58 -33.58 21.20
N GLU A 981 -8.39 -32.63 20.74
CA GLU A 981 -9.84 -32.76 20.57
C GLU A 981 -10.22 -32.85 19.09
N PRO A 982 -11.36 -33.48 18.75
CA PRO A 982 -11.78 -33.61 17.36
C PRO A 982 -12.17 -32.25 16.77
N ILE A 983 -11.55 -31.88 15.65
CA ILE A 983 -12.03 -30.79 14.79
C ILE A 983 -13.49 -31.09 14.40
N LYS A 984 -14.41 -30.27 14.90
CA LYS A 984 -15.82 -30.30 14.51
C LYS A 984 -15.97 -29.50 13.22
N LEU A 985 -16.36 -30.16 12.13
CA LEU A 985 -16.94 -29.44 11.00
C LEU A 985 -18.31 -28.87 11.42
N PHE A 986 -18.75 -27.83 10.72
CA PHE A 986 -20.18 -27.56 10.66
C PHE A 986 -20.73 -28.52 9.61
N ASP A 987 -21.67 -29.38 9.99
CA ASP A 987 -22.66 -29.83 9.03
C ASP A 987 -23.41 -28.62 8.48
N ALA A 988 -23.90 -28.71 7.24
CA ALA A 988 -24.88 -27.74 6.76
C ALA A 988 -26.07 -27.74 7.73
N PRO A 989 -26.61 -26.57 8.11
CA PRO A 989 -27.63 -26.49 9.15
C PRO A 989 -28.80 -27.40 8.78
N SER A 990 -29.06 -28.40 9.62
CA SER A 990 -30.21 -29.27 9.51
C SER A 990 -31.49 -28.45 9.63
N LEU A 991 -32.46 -28.75 8.75
CA LEU A 991 -33.76 -28.11 8.60
C LEU A 991 -34.43 -27.66 9.92
#